data_AF-A0A8B8FUX3-F1
#
_entry.id   AF-A0A8B8FUX3-F1
#
_cell.length_a   1.000
_cell.length_b   1.000
_cell.length_c   1.000
_cell.angle_alpha   90.00
_cell.angle_beta   90.00
_cell.angle_gamma   90.00
#
_symmetry.space_group_name_H-M   'P 1'
#
loop_
_entity.id
_entity.type
_entity.pdbx_description
1 polymer ?
#
loop_
_entity_poly.entity_id
_entity_poly.type
_entity_poly.pdbx_seq_one_letter_code
_entity_poly.pdbx_strand_id
1 'polypeptide(L)'
;MESVTYQSCSENSSVDVESMNSNMTSIIPPSINNEIINNQLIVLEPNNPVMVRFQNTLKQHLLKQRDNIQEEVLKIEKEIKSKQNEKLSFIKEINNTTSRIETQHGLLSKFHEMKKDFEKTKKEVETSVSQGKQRHNDIITKTTLHTKKILALKRQLDCSRGLLKELTKYEKEQEITFNICNQKKSQAKHYKKKLLNDQQKQDLLLLSLTQEILRLEDRMKQLSEQAETKYNERELLKQKVMDSSTDLDAINGDNIKITLLWNEVLISIQQRDKCFQKIKIDLQESKNKYHALLMEANSFKHSVLEELHKNNDLLSFLNKYKQENNNLQNNFKINLDKFNCLKDEYSKIIQITEFQNLNLNQVILDQKSIENEMNTSLHFLDKKSSLKLKYEEDVLNELKKQLFANNNCVQINNRISKLKIQNKEHELILVGFENNLSQSLLKLEQYRTTSSNLENDIEKNTTFLNDLGFALSTLDSELKKLYIDIQNKSKQIDLENKQMETIKKKQDEGCMVTPQMQIDKVKLKIDQIQKETDLLKQCWVENQNKNIQLLDQRNKQLNELNKVRKYALVMDTKNIKLEQEITVLSKEVDQYKRTLTNMRSTILKLNENFSKNKGKSNQLLNENDWLHSSYLAELKENEKQNLEYIDKLKLLKNDLNEIKNTYNEKQLESKSWDAKVQLLVDIKNEIKNKEGDLGDIDAMKHEIHRMQIRESQLKKTLKKIMTDLELSISRRAIIYNKVAAKDIRLKGKNETKQKFLKKLDHLRMDIKNIKNECKKFDRTFNDLQFDKKELESKLTCLNDKINYVHKDINELNENIEDTGAKKLKNIHKLSYKQNYLKFLDEVNNGKYRLFIKNESKMNEEFVAEWKKNADLISIVEGLKNDFPYFDFQITRLLNILQSVDS
;
A
#
# COMPACT_ATOMS: atom_id res chain seq x y z
N MET A 1 -90.73 2.01 92.43
CA MET A 1 -91.73 2.65 91.56
C MET A 1 -92.55 1.52 90.96
N GLU A 2 -93.62 1.12 91.64
CA GLU A 2 -94.95 1.79 91.64
C GLU A 2 -95.78 1.27 90.45
N SER A 3 -97.06 0.92 90.58
CA SER A 3 -97.94 0.62 91.73
C SER A 3 -99.19 -0.05 91.10
N VAL A 4 -99.89 -1.03 91.69
CA VAL A 4 -100.71 -0.95 92.91
C VAL A 4 -101.64 0.28 92.83
N THR A 5 -102.97 0.22 92.82
CA THR A 5 -103.96 -0.89 92.79
C THR A 5 -105.34 -0.25 92.45
N TYR A 6 -106.35 -1.09 92.17
CA TYR A 6 -107.76 -0.98 92.63
C TYR A 6 -108.32 0.40 93.04
N GLN A 7 -109.57 0.66 92.62
CA GLN A 7 -110.75 0.75 93.50
C GLN A 7 -111.97 1.07 92.61
N SER A 8 -113.24 0.80 92.93
CA SER A 8 -113.98 -0.12 93.82
C SER A 8 -115.36 0.52 93.99
N CYS A 9 -116.43 -0.27 94.08
CA CYS A 9 -117.56 -0.13 95.04
C CYS A 9 -118.50 -1.32 94.76
N SER A 10 -118.68 -2.33 95.62
CA SER A 10 -118.94 -2.42 97.07
C SER A 10 -120.39 -2.09 97.48
N GLU A 11 -120.81 -2.70 98.59
CA GLU A 11 -122.10 -2.52 99.31
C GLU A 11 -123.33 -3.27 98.73
N ASN A 12 -124.23 -3.89 99.52
CA ASN A 12 -124.35 -4.07 100.99
C ASN A 12 -125.19 -5.32 101.37
N SER A 13 -125.18 -5.69 102.67
CA SER A 13 -126.23 -6.36 103.48
C SER A 13 -127.06 -7.52 102.90
N SER A 14 -127.14 -8.74 103.46
CA SER A 14 -127.48 -9.18 104.84
C SER A 14 -128.96 -9.05 105.26
N VAL A 15 -129.61 -10.22 105.39
CA VAL A 15 -130.55 -10.61 106.47
C VAL A 15 -131.98 -10.02 106.50
N ASP A 16 -132.93 -10.96 106.64
CA ASP A 16 -134.28 -10.90 107.24
C ASP A 16 -135.54 -10.33 106.53
N VAL A 17 -136.61 -11.12 106.73
CA VAL A 17 -138.00 -10.76 107.08
C VAL A 17 -139.05 -10.46 105.98
N GLU A 18 -139.96 -11.44 105.87
CA GLU A 18 -141.42 -11.37 105.75
C GLU A 18 -142.22 -11.19 104.43
N SER A 19 -143.31 -11.98 104.41
CA SER A 19 -144.64 -11.74 103.82
C SER A 19 -144.90 -12.07 102.34
N MET A 20 -146.10 -12.55 101.96
CA MET A 20 -147.11 -13.36 102.70
C MET A 20 -148.07 -14.04 101.70
N ASN A 21 -148.68 -15.15 102.12
CA ASN A 21 -150.03 -15.65 101.78
C ASN A 21 -150.61 -15.51 100.36
N SER A 22 -150.95 -16.66 99.77
CA SER A 22 -152.34 -17.20 99.83
C SER A 22 -152.36 -18.63 99.28
N ASN A 23 -152.64 -19.66 100.08
CA ASN A 23 -153.98 -20.15 100.50
C ASN A 23 -154.92 -20.52 99.34
N MET A 24 -155.17 -21.83 99.18
CA MET A 24 -156.47 -22.52 99.05
C MET A 24 -156.20 -23.94 98.45
N THR A 25 -156.10 -25.00 99.26
CA THR A 25 -157.18 -25.94 99.65
C THR A 25 -157.70 -26.91 98.57
N SER A 26 -157.25 -28.17 98.72
CA SER A 26 -158.07 -29.32 99.18
C SER A 26 -158.87 -30.23 98.23
N ILE A 27 -159.10 -31.45 98.77
CA ILE A 27 -160.17 -32.45 98.53
C ILE A 27 -159.82 -33.68 97.66
N ILE A 28 -160.31 -34.85 98.14
CA ILE A 28 -160.12 -36.22 97.64
C ILE A 28 -161.45 -36.73 96.95
N PRO A 29 -161.78 -38.03 96.68
CA PRO A 29 -162.73 -38.43 95.61
C PRO A 29 -164.16 -38.71 96.16
N PRO A 30 -165.15 -39.29 95.39
CA PRO A 30 -165.21 -40.77 95.28
C PRO A 30 -165.99 -41.43 94.07
N SER A 31 -165.54 -42.63 93.64
CA SER A 31 -166.32 -43.90 93.50
C SER A 31 -167.56 -44.16 92.58
N ILE A 32 -167.64 -45.42 92.10
CA ILE A 32 -168.81 -46.37 92.04
C ILE A 32 -169.65 -46.59 90.73
N ASN A 33 -169.67 -47.88 90.32
CA ASN A 33 -170.65 -48.83 89.69
C ASN A 33 -171.90 -48.34 88.88
N ASN A 34 -172.61 -49.11 88.01
CA ASN A 34 -173.16 -50.49 88.14
C ASN A 34 -173.74 -51.09 86.80
N GLU A 35 -173.77 -52.43 86.70
CA GLU A 35 -174.82 -53.37 86.16
C GLU A 35 -175.34 -53.53 84.67
N ILE A 36 -175.18 -54.79 84.17
CA ILE A 36 -176.13 -55.79 83.54
C ILE A 36 -177.02 -55.46 82.29
N ILE A 37 -177.11 -56.39 81.29
CA ILE A 37 -178.34 -57.05 80.69
C ILE A 37 -178.20 -57.58 79.20
N ASN A 38 -178.56 -58.88 78.99
CA ASN A 38 -179.01 -59.64 77.78
C ASN A 38 -178.22 -59.63 76.43
N ASN A 39 -178.02 -60.75 75.71
CA ASN A 39 -179.05 -61.69 75.21
C ASN A 39 -178.52 -63.07 74.69
N GLN A 40 -179.26 -64.16 74.97
CA GLN A 40 -179.47 -65.45 74.24
C GLN A 40 -178.27 -66.33 73.74
N LEU A 41 -178.11 -67.61 74.16
CA LEU A 41 -178.92 -68.86 73.95
C LEU A 41 -178.80 -69.43 72.50
N ILE A 42 -178.75 -70.74 72.19
CA ILE A 42 -178.66 -71.97 73.00
C ILE A 42 -178.03 -73.15 72.22
N VAL A 43 -177.69 -74.18 73.01
CA VAL A 43 -176.95 -75.45 72.86
C VAL A 43 -177.52 -76.55 71.94
N LEU A 44 -176.70 -77.59 71.74
CA LEU A 44 -177.00 -79.00 72.11
C LEU A 44 -175.65 -79.69 72.44
N GLU A 45 -175.18 -79.71 73.69
CA GLU A 45 -175.41 -80.72 74.76
C GLU A 45 -174.88 -82.16 74.45
N PRO A 46 -174.28 -82.87 75.43
CA PRO A 46 -172.82 -83.03 75.35
C PRO A 46 -172.29 -84.38 75.93
N ASN A 47 -172.75 -85.55 75.46
CA ASN A 47 -172.28 -86.84 75.99
C ASN A 47 -171.92 -87.88 74.90
N ASN A 48 -170.77 -87.68 74.24
CA ASN A 48 -170.08 -88.77 73.53
C ASN A 48 -168.54 -88.64 73.76
N PRO A 49 -167.81 -89.69 74.21
CA PRO A 49 -166.53 -89.52 74.92
C PRO A 49 -165.32 -89.03 74.11
N VAL A 50 -165.47 -88.73 72.82
CA VAL A 50 -164.37 -88.30 71.94
C VAL A 50 -164.07 -86.80 72.05
N MET A 51 -165.07 -85.97 72.37
CA MET A 51 -164.93 -84.50 72.35
C MET A 51 -164.07 -83.94 73.50
N VAL A 52 -164.00 -84.65 74.63
CA VAL A 52 -163.33 -84.20 75.88
C VAL A 52 -161.82 -84.04 75.70
N ARG A 53 -161.16 -84.89 74.90
CA ARG A 53 -159.72 -84.71 74.61
C ARG A 53 -159.47 -83.51 73.69
N PHE A 54 -160.31 -83.31 72.67
CA PHE A 54 -160.16 -82.25 71.68
C PHE A 54 -160.36 -80.85 72.29
N GLN A 55 -161.34 -80.70 73.19
CA GLN A 55 -161.60 -79.45 73.90
C GLN A 55 -160.46 -79.06 74.86
N ASN A 56 -159.83 -80.03 75.53
CA ASN A 56 -158.69 -79.77 76.42
C ASN A 56 -157.45 -79.26 75.66
N THR A 57 -157.15 -79.79 74.45
CA THR A 57 -156.01 -79.31 73.65
C THR A 57 -156.24 -77.89 73.12
N LEU A 58 -157.47 -77.57 72.70
CA LEU A 58 -157.83 -76.22 72.23
C LEU A 58 -157.77 -75.18 73.36
N LYS A 59 -158.23 -75.54 74.56
CA LYS A 59 -158.18 -74.67 75.75
C LYS A 59 -156.74 -74.33 76.16
N GLN A 60 -155.81 -75.27 76.05
CA GLN A 60 -154.37 -75.02 76.29
C GLN A 60 -153.73 -74.12 75.23
N HIS A 61 -154.17 -74.16 73.97
CA HIS A 61 -153.65 -73.29 72.91
C HIS A 61 -154.00 -71.82 73.15
N LEU A 62 -155.24 -71.54 73.56
CA LEU A 62 -155.72 -70.17 73.81
C LEU A 62 -155.09 -69.56 75.08
N LEU A 63 -154.86 -70.36 76.13
CA LEU A 63 -154.13 -69.89 77.32
C LEU A 63 -152.68 -69.50 77.00
N LYS A 64 -151.97 -70.29 76.18
CA LYS A 64 -150.60 -69.96 75.74
C LYS A 64 -150.53 -68.69 74.88
N GLN A 65 -151.57 -68.36 74.11
CA GLN A 65 -151.60 -67.09 73.36
C GLN A 65 -151.73 -65.87 74.27
N ARG A 66 -152.50 -65.96 75.36
CA ARG A 66 -152.60 -64.88 76.37
C ARG A 66 -151.25 -64.66 77.06
N ASP A 67 -150.63 -65.74 77.51
CA ASP A 67 -149.41 -65.68 78.31
C ASP A 67 -148.21 -65.14 77.49
N ASN A 68 -148.14 -65.47 76.18
CA ASN A 68 -147.14 -64.89 75.27
C ASN A 68 -147.26 -63.37 75.11
N ILE A 69 -148.47 -62.82 74.97
CA ILE A 69 -148.67 -61.37 74.84
C ILE A 69 -148.24 -60.64 76.13
N GLN A 70 -148.45 -61.27 77.29
CA GLN A 70 -148.04 -60.72 78.58
C GLN A 70 -146.51 -60.74 78.76
N GLU A 71 -145.80 -61.73 78.20
CA GLU A 71 -144.34 -61.71 78.12
C GLU A 71 -143.78 -60.64 77.15
N GLU A 72 -144.48 -60.33 76.06
CA GLU A 72 -144.03 -59.32 75.08
C GLU A 72 -144.03 -57.91 75.68
N VAL A 73 -145.05 -57.56 76.48
CA VAL A 73 -145.10 -56.27 77.20
C VAL A 73 -143.92 -56.13 78.18
N LEU A 74 -143.61 -57.17 78.96
CA LEU A 74 -142.49 -57.16 79.91
C LEU A 74 -141.10 -57.14 79.25
N LYS A 75 -140.98 -57.58 77.98
CA LYS A 75 -139.75 -57.44 77.20
C LYS A 75 -139.53 -55.98 76.76
N ILE A 76 -140.58 -55.31 76.28
CA ILE A 76 -140.52 -53.90 75.84
C ILE A 76 -140.16 -52.95 77.00
N GLU A 77 -140.71 -53.14 78.20
CA GLU A 77 -140.34 -52.31 79.37
C GLU A 77 -138.87 -52.45 79.78
N LYS A 78 -138.28 -53.65 79.62
CA LYS A 78 -136.85 -53.88 79.87
C LYS A 78 -135.96 -53.22 78.81
N GLU A 79 -136.36 -53.25 77.55
CA GLU A 79 -135.64 -52.57 76.46
C GLU A 79 -135.64 -51.04 76.64
N ILE A 80 -136.75 -50.44 77.06
CA ILE A 80 -136.81 -48.99 77.36
C ILE A 80 -135.80 -48.61 78.45
N LYS A 81 -135.72 -49.39 79.54
CA LYS A 81 -134.74 -49.16 80.62
C LYS A 81 -133.28 -49.38 80.16
N SER A 82 -133.00 -50.33 79.26
CA SER A 82 -131.64 -50.50 78.71
C SER A 82 -131.25 -49.28 77.86
N LYS A 83 -132.14 -48.82 76.97
CA LYS A 83 -131.89 -47.66 76.10
C LYS A 83 -131.68 -46.37 76.87
N GLN A 84 -132.34 -46.21 78.01
CA GLN A 84 -132.18 -45.04 78.86
C GLN A 84 -130.81 -45.00 79.59
N ASN A 85 -130.29 -46.17 79.99
CA ASN A 85 -128.94 -46.30 80.52
C ASN A 85 -127.86 -46.16 79.43
N GLU A 86 -128.07 -46.73 78.25
CA GLU A 86 -127.20 -46.54 77.08
C GLU A 86 -127.06 -45.05 76.72
N LYS A 87 -128.16 -44.28 76.77
CA LYS A 87 -128.11 -42.82 76.55
C LYS A 87 -127.20 -42.10 77.57
N LEU A 88 -127.23 -42.51 78.84
CA LEU A 88 -126.41 -41.90 79.90
C LEU A 88 -124.93 -42.28 79.79
N SER A 89 -124.58 -43.51 79.35
CA SER A 89 -123.19 -43.85 79.04
C SER A 89 -122.68 -43.09 77.80
N PHE A 90 -123.50 -42.99 76.75
CA PHE A 90 -123.14 -42.26 75.53
C PHE A 90 -122.88 -40.76 75.79
N ILE A 91 -123.64 -40.13 76.68
CA ILE A 91 -123.41 -38.73 77.09
C ILE A 91 -122.07 -38.57 77.84
N LYS A 92 -121.70 -39.54 78.69
CA LYS A 92 -120.38 -39.53 79.37
C LYS A 92 -119.23 -39.74 78.39
N GLU A 93 -119.39 -40.63 77.40
CA GLU A 93 -118.42 -40.84 76.34
C GLU A 93 -118.26 -39.58 75.47
N ILE A 94 -119.36 -38.94 75.07
CA ILE A 94 -119.33 -37.67 74.34
C ILE A 94 -118.52 -36.63 75.14
N ASN A 95 -118.84 -36.38 76.41
CA ASN A 95 -118.14 -35.38 77.22
C ASN A 95 -116.62 -35.69 77.37
N ASN A 96 -116.24 -36.97 77.48
CA ASN A 96 -114.83 -37.38 77.47
C ASN A 96 -114.16 -37.19 76.09
N THR A 97 -114.87 -37.35 74.98
CA THR A 97 -114.33 -37.00 73.66
C THR A 97 -114.18 -35.49 73.49
N THR A 98 -115.11 -34.69 74.02
CA THR A 98 -115.06 -33.22 73.97
C THR A 98 -113.83 -32.66 74.68
N SER A 99 -113.54 -33.10 75.91
CA SER A 99 -112.32 -32.68 76.63
C SER A 99 -111.03 -33.16 75.98
N ARG A 100 -111.06 -34.33 75.32
CA ARG A 100 -109.92 -34.82 74.52
C ARG A 100 -109.71 -34.01 73.22
N ILE A 101 -110.76 -33.44 72.66
CA ILE A 101 -110.70 -32.54 71.51
C ILE A 101 -110.13 -31.16 71.94
N GLU A 102 -110.55 -30.62 73.08
CA GLU A 102 -110.02 -29.35 73.62
C GLU A 102 -108.51 -29.44 73.92
N THR A 103 -108.05 -30.54 74.54
CA THR A 103 -106.62 -30.77 74.77
C THR A 103 -105.81 -30.93 73.47
N GLN A 104 -106.40 -31.55 72.43
CA GLN A 104 -105.79 -31.60 71.10
C GLN A 104 -105.74 -30.23 70.40
N HIS A 105 -106.78 -29.40 70.51
CA HIS A 105 -106.75 -28.03 70.01
C HIS A 105 -105.71 -27.17 70.74
N GLY A 106 -105.55 -27.33 72.06
CA GLY A 106 -104.49 -26.67 72.82
C GLY A 106 -103.08 -27.03 72.34
N LEU A 107 -102.83 -28.30 72.00
CA LEU A 107 -101.56 -28.74 71.41
C LEU A 107 -101.38 -28.18 69.99
N LEU A 108 -102.43 -28.18 69.16
CA LEU A 108 -102.38 -27.66 67.80
C LEU A 108 -102.06 -26.16 67.77
N SER A 109 -102.63 -25.37 68.69
CA SER A 109 -102.32 -23.94 68.85
C SER A 109 -100.85 -23.71 69.20
N LYS A 110 -100.29 -24.50 70.12
CA LYS A 110 -98.85 -24.43 70.46
C LYS A 110 -97.95 -24.77 69.27
N PHE A 111 -98.32 -25.77 68.45
CA PHE A 111 -97.60 -26.07 67.20
C PHE A 111 -97.73 -24.94 66.17
N HIS A 112 -98.86 -24.24 66.10
CA HIS A 112 -99.02 -23.06 65.25
C HIS A 112 -98.15 -21.88 65.71
N GLU A 113 -98.02 -21.65 67.01
CA GLU A 113 -97.10 -20.65 67.57
C GLU A 113 -95.64 -20.99 67.25
N MET A 114 -95.20 -22.22 67.55
CA MET A 114 -93.84 -22.68 67.20
C MET A 114 -93.55 -22.53 65.70
N LYS A 115 -94.49 -22.89 64.83
CA LYS A 115 -94.34 -22.72 63.38
C LYS A 115 -94.20 -21.24 63.00
N LYS A 116 -94.99 -20.35 63.60
CA LYS A 116 -94.92 -18.90 63.35
C LYS A 116 -93.57 -18.32 63.76
N ASP A 117 -92.97 -18.83 64.85
CA ASP A 117 -91.64 -18.40 65.30
C ASP A 117 -90.49 -19.01 64.48
N PHE A 118 -90.64 -20.24 63.99
CA PHE A 118 -89.75 -20.79 62.96
C PHE A 118 -89.82 -19.99 61.64
N GLU A 119 -90.99 -19.50 61.25
CA GLU A 119 -91.14 -18.63 60.07
C GLU A 119 -90.51 -17.23 60.27
N LYS A 120 -90.46 -16.71 61.50
CA LYS A 120 -89.71 -15.47 61.82
C LYS A 120 -88.20 -15.70 61.75
N THR A 121 -87.69 -16.68 62.48
CA THR A 121 -86.23 -16.98 62.52
C THR A 121 -85.69 -17.34 61.14
N LYS A 122 -86.46 -18.06 60.31
CA LYS A 122 -86.12 -18.29 58.91
C LYS A 122 -85.97 -16.98 58.11
N LYS A 123 -86.90 -16.03 58.26
CA LYS A 123 -86.83 -14.72 57.56
C LYS A 123 -85.66 -13.87 58.05
N GLU A 124 -85.31 -13.94 59.33
CA GLU A 124 -84.14 -13.26 59.92
C GLU A 124 -82.82 -13.84 59.37
N VAL A 125 -82.73 -15.16 59.19
CA VAL A 125 -81.58 -15.82 58.54
C VAL A 125 -81.53 -15.49 57.04
N GLU A 126 -82.66 -15.55 56.32
CA GLU A 126 -82.71 -15.23 54.89
C GLU A 126 -82.32 -13.77 54.59
N THR A 127 -82.77 -12.82 55.42
CA THR A 127 -82.36 -11.41 55.31
C THR A 127 -80.88 -11.22 55.64
N SER A 128 -80.36 -11.89 56.68
CA SER A 128 -78.92 -11.87 57.02
C SER A 128 -78.04 -12.45 55.89
N VAL A 129 -78.46 -13.56 55.28
CA VAL A 129 -77.78 -14.17 54.12
C VAL A 129 -77.84 -13.27 52.89
N SER A 130 -78.96 -12.60 52.65
CA SER A 130 -79.09 -11.63 51.55
C SER A 130 -78.14 -10.44 51.72
N GLN A 131 -78.07 -9.86 52.94
CA GLN A 131 -77.11 -8.80 53.27
C GLN A 131 -75.66 -9.28 53.13
N GLY A 132 -75.34 -10.52 53.53
CA GLY A 132 -74.03 -11.13 53.35
C GLY A 132 -73.63 -11.26 51.87
N LYS A 133 -74.54 -11.74 51.02
CA LYS A 133 -74.32 -11.83 49.56
C LYS A 133 -74.12 -10.45 48.92
N GLN A 134 -74.89 -9.44 49.34
CA GLN A 134 -74.74 -8.08 48.82
C GLN A 134 -73.38 -7.48 49.22
N ARG A 135 -72.96 -7.62 50.48
CA ARG A 135 -71.61 -7.22 50.94
C ARG A 135 -70.48 -7.94 50.19
N HIS A 136 -70.66 -9.22 49.88
CA HIS A 136 -69.67 -9.98 49.09
C HIS A 136 -69.56 -9.45 47.65
N ASN A 137 -70.68 -9.15 47.00
CA ASN A 137 -70.70 -8.53 45.67
C ASN A 137 -70.08 -7.11 45.68
N ASP A 138 -70.32 -6.32 46.73
CA ASP A 138 -69.68 -5.01 46.92
C ASP A 138 -68.15 -5.13 47.11
N ILE A 139 -67.68 -6.19 47.78
CA ILE A 139 -66.25 -6.47 47.92
C ILE A 139 -65.66 -6.93 46.58
N ILE A 140 -66.34 -7.79 45.82
CA ILE A 140 -65.90 -8.23 44.48
C ILE A 140 -65.82 -7.04 43.50
N THR A 141 -66.83 -6.17 43.47
CA THR A 141 -66.83 -4.98 42.59
C THR A 141 -65.74 -3.99 42.99
N LYS A 142 -65.52 -3.74 44.29
CA LYS A 142 -64.37 -2.95 44.76
C LYS A 142 -63.05 -3.61 44.40
N THR A 143 -62.89 -4.92 44.59
CA THR A 143 -61.65 -5.65 44.32
C THR A 143 -61.32 -5.67 42.83
N THR A 144 -62.32 -5.85 41.96
CA THR A 144 -62.15 -5.76 40.49
C THR A 144 -61.86 -4.34 40.01
N LEU A 145 -62.38 -3.31 40.68
CA LEU A 145 -61.96 -1.91 40.44
C LEU A 145 -60.53 -1.64 40.93
N HIS A 146 -60.13 -2.18 42.08
CA HIS A 146 -58.76 -2.05 42.59
C HIS A 146 -57.75 -2.82 41.72
N THR A 147 -58.04 -4.03 41.25
CA THR A 147 -57.16 -4.74 40.31
C THR A 147 -57.08 -4.04 38.96
N LYS A 148 -58.17 -3.46 38.44
CA LYS A 148 -58.12 -2.58 37.25
C LYS A 148 -57.23 -1.35 37.47
N LYS A 149 -57.33 -0.67 38.63
CA LYS A 149 -56.44 0.44 39.00
C LYS A 149 -54.98 0.01 39.14
N ILE A 150 -54.71 -1.14 39.76
CA ILE A 150 -53.36 -1.71 39.89
C ILE A 150 -52.78 -2.05 38.51
N LEU A 151 -53.56 -2.65 37.60
CA LEU A 151 -53.11 -2.93 36.23
C LEU A 151 -52.83 -1.64 35.43
N ALA A 152 -53.62 -0.59 35.62
CA ALA A 152 -53.37 0.73 35.01
C ALA A 152 -52.09 1.37 35.57
N LEU A 153 -51.90 1.37 36.89
CA LEU A 153 -50.68 1.87 37.54
C LEU A 153 -49.44 1.05 37.17
N LYS A 154 -49.57 -0.28 37.04
CA LYS A 154 -48.47 -1.16 36.62
C LYS A 154 -48.07 -0.88 35.18
N ARG A 155 -49.04 -0.71 34.27
CA ARG A 155 -48.78 -0.24 32.88
C ARG A 155 -48.11 1.13 32.87
N GLN A 156 -48.59 2.10 33.66
CA GLN A 156 -47.95 3.41 33.76
C GLN A 156 -46.51 3.31 34.30
N LEU A 157 -46.26 2.46 35.29
CA LEU A 157 -44.92 2.21 35.83
C LEU A 157 -44.02 1.53 34.81
N ASP A 158 -44.53 0.56 34.04
CA ASP A 158 -43.79 -0.11 32.97
C ASP A 158 -43.49 0.86 31.80
N CYS A 159 -44.42 1.74 31.43
CA CYS A 159 -44.19 2.84 30.48
C CYS A 159 -43.12 3.82 30.99
N SER A 160 -43.21 4.27 32.25
CA SER A 160 -42.22 5.15 32.88
C SER A 160 -40.84 4.48 32.99
N ARG A 161 -40.81 3.16 33.23
CA ARG A 161 -39.57 2.36 33.25
C ARG A 161 -39.01 2.13 31.84
N GLY A 162 -39.86 2.08 30.82
CA GLY A 162 -39.47 2.14 29.41
C GLY A 162 -38.80 3.46 29.09
N LEU A 163 -39.48 4.58 29.39
CA LEU A 163 -38.94 5.93 29.22
C LEU A 163 -37.61 6.12 29.97
N LEU A 164 -37.48 5.63 31.22
CA LEU A 164 -36.22 5.69 31.97
C LEU A 164 -35.10 4.87 31.29
N LYS A 165 -35.41 3.71 30.70
CA LYS A 165 -34.44 2.93 29.92
C LYS A 165 -34.03 3.63 28.62
N GLU A 166 -34.92 4.41 28.00
CA GLU A 166 -34.59 5.22 26.82
C GLU A 166 -33.74 6.43 27.22
N LEU A 167 -34.12 7.17 28.27
CA LEU A 167 -33.34 8.29 28.79
C LEU A 167 -31.93 7.86 29.22
N THR A 168 -31.77 6.73 29.90
CA THR A 168 -30.44 6.20 30.28
C THR A 168 -29.64 5.64 29.10
N LYS A 169 -30.27 5.33 27.96
CA LYS A 169 -29.55 5.08 26.69
C LYS A 169 -29.09 6.40 26.07
N TYR A 170 -29.98 7.38 25.95
CA TYR A 170 -29.65 8.70 25.43
C TYR A 170 -28.54 9.39 26.24
N GLU A 171 -28.56 9.27 27.57
CA GLU A 171 -27.51 9.78 28.46
C GLU A 171 -26.14 9.14 28.16
N LYS A 172 -26.10 7.81 27.97
CA LYS A 172 -24.88 7.09 27.58
C LYS A 172 -24.41 7.42 26.17
N GLU A 173 -25.32 7.56 25.22
CA GLU A 173 -25.00 8.00 23.86
C GLU A 173 -24.49 9.45 23.85
N GLN A 174 -25.04 10.31 24.70
CA GLN A 174 -24.58 11.67 24.92
C GLN A 174 -23.21 11.72 25.60
N GLU A 175 -22.94 10.84 26.57
CA GLU A 175 -21.62 10.69 27.20
C GLU A 175 -20.58 10.17 26.19
N ILE A 176 -20.91 9.16 25.39
CA ILE A 176 -20.05 8.62 24.32
C ILE A 176 -19.75 9.69 23.28
N THR A 177 -20.77 10.42 22.79
CA THR A 177 -20.56 11.50 21.81
C THR A 177 -19.81 12.69 22.40
N PHE A 178 -20.01 13.03 23.68
CA PHE A 178 -19.21 14.03 24.40
C PHE A 178 -17.75 13.60 24.57
N ASN A 179 -17.50 12.34 24.91
CA ASN A 179 -16.14 11.78 25.01
C ASN A 179 -15.44 11.75 23.64
N ILE A 180 -16.13 11.35 22.57
CA ILE A 180 -15.63 11.45 21.19
C ILE A 180 -15.37 12.91 20.81
N CYS A 181 -16.24 13.85 21.20
CA CYS A 181 -16.06 15.28 20.96
C CYS A 181 -14.84 15.83 21.71
N ASN A 182 -14.64 15.45 22.98
CA ASN A 182 -13.46 15.83 23.76
C ASN A 182 -12.17 15.22 23.20
N GLN A 183 -12.20 13.98 22.72
CA GLN A 183 -11.07 13.33 22.04
C GLN A 183 -10.74 14.03 20.70
N LYS A 184 -11.75 14.38 19.89
CA LYS A 184 -11.55 15.18 18.68
C LYS A 184 -11.01 16.58 19.01
N LYS A 185 -11.47 17.20 20.11
CA LYS A 185 -11.01 18.51 20.60
C LYS A 185 -9.57 18.47 21.12
N SER A 186 -9.16 17.40 21.80
CA SER A 186 -7.76 17.22 22.24
C SER A 186 -6.84 16.93 21.06
N GLN A 187 -7.25 16.06 20.13
CA GLN A 187 -6.53 15.82 18.87
C GLN A 187 -6.39 17.12 18.06
N ALA A 188 -7.46 17.91 17.89
CA ALA A 188 -7.41 19.20 17.20
C ALA A 188 -6.48 20.20 17.89
N LYS A 189 -6.43 20.23 19.24
CA LYS A 189 -5.44 21.02 19.99
C LYS A 189 -4.00 20.55 19.72
N HIS A 190 -3.75 19.23 19.69
CA HIS A 190 -2.43 18.68 19.37
C HIS A 190 -2.02 18.98 17.92
N TYR A 191 -2.92 18.84 16.95
CA TYR A 191 -2.68 19.22 15.56
C TYR A 191 -2.40 20.72 15.42
N LYS A 192 -3.19 21.59 16.07
CA LYS A 192 -2.94 23.04 16.07
C LYS A 192 -1.59 23.40 16.71
N LYS A 193 -1.21 22.74 17.81
CA LYS A 193 0.12 22.94 18.45
C LYS A 193 1.26 22.46 17.54
N LYS A 194 1.08 21.35 16.82
CA LYS A 194 2.06 20.87 15.84
C LYS A 194 2.20 21.85 14.68
N LEU A 195 1.08 22.28 14.09
CA LEU A 195 1.05 23.26 12.99
C LEU A 195 1.71 24.59 13.40
N LEU A 196 1.45 25.10 14.60
CA LEU A 196 2.08 26.32 15.11
C LEU A 196 3.60 26.15 15.29
N ASN A 197 4.06 25.00 15.77
CA ASN A 197 5.50 24.72 15.93
C ASN A 197 6.19 24.53 14.56
N ASP A 198 5.51 23.90 13.60
CA ASP A 198 6.03 23.76 12.24
C ASP A 198 6.02 25.11 11.49
N GLN A 199 5.04 25.99 11.75
CA GLN A 199 5.04 27.40 11.30
C GLN A 199 6.21 28.18 11.93
N GLN A 200 6.43 28.08 13.24
CA GLN A 200 7.57 28.73 13.90
C GLN A 200 8.93 28.28 13.33
N LYS A 201 9.08 27.02 12.93
CA LYS A 201 10.27 26.54 12.22
C LYS A 201 10.38 27.12 10.80
N GLN A 202 9.27 27.26 10.09
CA GLN A 202 9.23 27.92 8.78
C GLN A 202 9.59 29.41 8.91
N ASP A 203 9.08 30.12 9.91
CA ASP A 203 9.39 31.52 10.19
C ASP A 203 10.88 31.71 10.53
N LEU A 204 11.47 30.80 11.34
CA LEU A 204 12.90 30.80 11.64
C LEU A 204 13.77 30.48 10.41
N LEU A 205 13.34 29.56 9.54
CA LEU A 205 14.01 29.26 8.29
C LEU A 205 13.89 30.43 7.29
N LEU A 206 12.74 31.09 7.24
CA LEU A 206 12.52 32.26 6.39
C LEU A 206 13.38 33.43 6.87
N LEU A 207 13.52 33.62 8.19
CA LEU A 207 14.42 34.61 8.77
C LEU A 207 15.89 34.32 8.42
N SER A 208 16.36 33.07 8.53
CA SER A 208 17.75 32.72 8.19
C SER A 208 18.03 32.82 6.69
N LEU A 209 17.08 32.41 5.83
CA LEU A 209 17.17 32.63 4.39
C LEU A 209 17.17 34.11 4.02
N THR A 210 16.36 34.94 4.69
CA THR A 210 16.32 36.41 4.47
C THR A 210 17.63 37.06 4.90
N GLN A 211 18.21 36.64 6.04
CA GLN A 211 19.54 37.10 6.48
C GLN A 211 20.64 36.70 5.49
N GLU A 212 20.59 35.48 4.94
CA GLU A 212 21.55 35.02 3.94
C GLU A 212 21.39 35.74 2.60
N ILE A 213 20.15 36.04 2.17
CA ILE A 213 19.88 36.88 1.00
C ILE A 213 20.49 38.28 1.18
N LEU A 214 20.22 38.96 2.31
CA LEU A 214 20.81 40.27 2.60
C LEU A 214 22.34 40.23 2.62
N ARG A 215 22.95 39.18 3.20
CA ARG A 215 24.39 38.97 3.20
C ARG A 215 24.96 38.82 1.79
N LEU A 216 24.24 38.13 0.89
CA LEU A 216 24.61 37.96 -0.50
C LEU A 216 24.41 39.25 -1.32
N GLU A 217 23.33 39.99 -1.08
CA GLU A 217 23.07 41.30 -1.70
C GLU A 217 24.15 42.32 -1.34
N ASP A 218 24.55 42.42 -0.07
CA ASP A 218 25.63 43.32 0.35
C ASP A 218 26.98 42.88 -0.21
N ARG A 219 27.25 41.57 -0.31
CA ARG A 219 28.44 41.05 -1.02
C ARG A 219 28.40 41.38 -2.51
N MET A 220 27.23 41.35 -3.15
CA MET A 220 27.07 41.75 -4.56
C MET A 220 27.33 43.25 -4.74
N LYS A 221 26.82 44.12 -3.85
CA LYS A 221 27.11 45.56 -3.86
C LYS A 221 28.61 45.82 -3.74
N GLN A 222 29.27 45.24 -2.74
CA GLN A 222 30.73 45.34 -2.55
C GLN A 222 31.53 44.89 -3.79
N LEU A 223 31.11 43.79 -4.44
CA LEU A 223 31.75 43.32 -5.66
C LEU A 223 31.48 44.25 -6.87
N SER A 224 30.31 44.90 -6.94
CA SER A 224 30.02 45.88 -7.97
C SER A 224 30.82 47.17 -7.81
N GLU A 225 30.99 47.68 -6.58
CA GLU A 225 31.86 48.82 -6.27
C GLU A 225 33.34 48.50 -6.57
N GLN A 226 33.78 47.28 -6.26
CA GLN A 226 35.12 46.79 -6.64
C GLN A 226 35.29 46.66 -8.16
N ALA A 227 34.25 46.24 -8.89
CA ALA A 227 34.29 46.18 -10.34
C ALA A 227 34.34 47.57 -10.98
N GLU A 228 33.57 48.53 -10.47
CA GLU A 228 33.55 49.92 -10.95
C GLU A 228 34.89 50.64 -10.68
N THR A 229 35.44 50.51 -9.47
CA THR A 229 36.78 51.06 -9.16
C THR A 229 37.87 50.45 -10.05
N LYS A 230 37.84 49.14 -10.31
CA LYS A 230 38.77 48.48 -11.24
C LYS A 230 38.55 48.85 -12.70
N TYR A 231 37.32 49.15 -13.11
CA TYR A 231 37.02 49.69 -14.44
C TYR A 231 37.60 51.09 -14.62
N ASN A 232 37.42 51.97 -13.63
CA ASN A 232 37.97 53.32 -13.63
C ASN A 232 39.51 53.34 -13.59
N GLU A 233 40.14 52.48 -12.79
CA GLU A 233 41.60 52.26 -12.83
C GLU A 233 42.08 51.80 -14.22
N ARG A 234 41.34 50.87 -14.86
CA ARG A 234 41.68 50.36 -16.19
C ARG A 234 41.58 51.42 -17.28
N GLU A 235 40.54 52.25 -17.29
CA GLU A 235 40.44 53.33 -18.27
C GLU A 235 41.51 54.42 -18.05
N LEU A 236 41.85 54.74 -16.79
CA LEU A 236 42.96 55.66 -16.50
C LEU A 236 44.33 55.10 -16.94
N LEU A 237 44.56 53.79 -16.74
CA LEU A 237 45.77 53.12 -17.25
C LEU A 237 45.79 53.09 -18.78
N LYS A 238 44.65 52.83 -19.42
CA LYS A 238 44.50 52.84 -20.89
C LYS A 238 44.76 54.24 -21.46
N GLN A 239 44.28 55.31 -20.80
CA GLN A 239 44.62 56.68 -21.15
C GLN A 239 46.13 56.92 -21.07
N LYS A 240 46.78 56.60 -19.94
CA LYS A 240 48.25 56.72 -19.81
C LYS A 240 49.02 55.93 -20.87
N VAL A 241 48.54 54.75 -21.28
CA VAL A 241 49.14 53.96 -22.36
C VAL A 241 48.95 54.64 -23.72
N MET A 242 47.79 55.25 -23.99
CA MET A 242 47.58 56.06 -25.20
C MET A 242 48.49 57.28 -25.22
N ASP A 243 48.57 58.03 -24.12
CA ASP A 243 49.45 59.20 -23.97
C ASP A 243 50.92 58.79 -24.19
N SER A 244 51.36 57.70 -23.56
CA SER A 244 52.72 57.14 -23.74
C SER A 244 52.96 56.66 -25.18
N SER A 245 51.94 56.16 -25.88
CA SER A 245 52.09 55.76 -27.29
C SER A 245 52.19 56.96 -28.22
N THR A 246 51.47 58.06 -27.94
CA THR A 246 51.62 59.31 -28.68
C THR A 246 52.99 59.97 -28.42
N ASP A 247 53.52 59.87 -27.20
CA ASP A 247 54.88 60.32 -26.89
C ASP A 247 55.94 59.48 -27.62
N LEU A 248 55.77 58.15 -27.68
CA LEU A 248 56.65 57.27 -28.44
C LEU A 248 56.59 57.54 -29.95
N ASP A 249 55.42 57.82 -30.51
CA ASP A 249 55.27 58.19 -31.92
C ASP A 249 55.90 59.56 -32.22
N ALA A 250 55.83 60.52 -31.30
CA ALA A 250 56.55 61.79 -31.40
C ALA A 250 58.08 61.58 -31.38
N ILE A 251 58.60 60.77 -30.45
CA ILE A 251 60.01 60.39 -30.37
C ILE A 251 60.47 59.66 -31.64
N ASN A 252 59.64 58.76 -32.19
CA ASN A 252 59.92 58.09 -33.46
C ASN A 252 59.95 59.06 -34.63
N GLY A 253 59.03 60.04 -34.67
CA GLY A 253 59.05 61.13 -35.64
C GLY A 253 60.33 61.96 -35.57
N ASP A 254 60.81 62.28 -34.37
CA ASP A 254 62.06 62.99 -34.17
C ASP A 254 63.30 62.13 -34.51
N ASN A 255 63.30 60.84 -34.19
CA ASN A 255 64.33 59.89 -34.63
C ASN A 255 64.42 59.80 -36.17
N ILE A 256 63.29 59.85 -36.88
CA ILE A 256 63.27 59.91 -38.35
C ILE A 256 63.89 61.22 -38.85
N LYS A 257 63.49 62.38 -38.28
CA LYS A 257 64.10 63.69 -38.63
C LYS A 257 65.62 63.69 -38.37
N ILE A 258 66.05 63.20 -37.22
CA ILE A 258 67.46 63.10 -36.84
C ILE A 258 68.22 62.17 -37.81
N THR A 259 67.63 61.04 -38.20
CA THR A 259 68.23 60.11 -39.19
C THR A 259 68.36 60.77 -40.56
N LEU A 260 67.37 61.55 -41.01
CA LEU A 260 67.45 62.32 -42.26
C LEU A 260 68.56 63.38 -42.20
N LEU A 261 68.65 64.14 -41.12
CA LEU A 261 69.73 65.13 -40.91
C LEU A 261 71.12 64.47 -40.86
N TRP A 262 71.26 63.32 -40.19
CA TRP A 262 72.51 62.54 -40.21
C TRP A 262 72.88 62.05 -41.61
N ASN A 263 71.90 61.64 -42.42
CA ASN A 263 72.13 61.25 -43.81
C ASN A 263 72.57 62.43 -44.68
N GLU A 264 71.99 63.62 -44.50
CA GLU A 264 72.43 64.86 -45.19
C GLU A 264 73.87 65.25 -44.80
N VAL A 265 74.23 65.13 -43.51
CA VAL A 265 75.60 65.33 -43.03
C VAL A 265 76.55 64.29 -43.61
N LEU A 266 76.17 63.01 -43.67
CA LEU A 266 76.94 61.93 -44.30
C LEU A 266 77.17 62.19 -45.80
N ILE A 267 76.15 62.60 -46.54
CA ILE A 267 76.26 62.97 -47.96
C ILE A 267 77.22 64.16 -48.12
N SER A 268 77.12 65.17 -47.25
CA SER A 268 77.99 66.34 -47.26
C SER A 268 79.47 65.98 -46.97
N ILE A 269 79.71 65.04 -46.06
CA ILE A 269 81.04 64.48 -45.78
C ILE A 269 81.56 63.70 -47.00
N GLN A 270 80.76 62.81 -47.59
CA GLN A 270 81.14 62.05 -48.79
C GLN A 270 81.46 62.96 -49.98
N GLN A 271 80.73 64.05 -50.17
CA GLN A 271 81.02 65.05 -51.21
C GLN A 271 82.35 65.76 -50.94
N ARG A 272 82.59 66.20 -49.69
CA ARG A 272 83.88 66.76 -49.25
C ARG A 272 85.03 65.79 -49.50
N ASP A 273 84.88 64.52 -49.17
CA ASP A 273 85.94 63.51 -49.31
C ASP A 273 86.25 63.21 -50.78
N LYS A 274 85.23 63.21 -51.67
CA LYS A 274 85.42 63.15 -53.12
C LYS A 274 86.19 64.37 -53.64
N CYS A 275 85.86 65.58 -53.18
CA CYS A 275 86.61 66.79 -53.51
C CYS A 275 88.05 66.74 -53.00
N PHE A 276 88.28 66.23 -51.78
CA PHE A 276 89.61 66.06 -51.21
C PHE A 276 90.44 65.00 -51.95
N GLN A 277 89.84 63.89 -52.36
CA GLN A 277 90.48 62.92 -53.25
C GLN A 277 90.90 63.55 -54.57
N LYS A 278 90.04 64.36 -55.20
CA LYS A 278 90.38 65.07 -56.44
C LYS A 278 91.57 66.01 -56.24
N ILE A 279 91.53 66.86 -55.20
CA ILE A 279 92.66 67.75 -54.84
C ILE A 279 93.95 66.96 -54.58
N LYS A 280 93.87 65.78 -53.95
CA LYS A 280 95.03 64.91 -53.71
C LYS A 280 95.62 64.33 -55.01
N ILE A 281 94.78 64.00 -55.99
CA ILE A 281 95.20 63.57 -57.33
C ILE A 281 95.86 64.73 -58.07
N ASP A 282 95.21 65.91 -58.10
CA ASP A 282 95.73 67.14 -58.75
C ASP A 282 97.09 67.56 -58.14
N LEU A 283 97.26 67.42 -56.82
CA LEU A 283 98.53 67.63 -56.11
C LEU A 283 99.59 66.62 -56.54
N GLN A 284 99.24 65.34 -56.67
CA GLN A 284 100.19 64.30 -57.10
C GLN A 284 100.61 64.49 -58.55
N GLU A 285 99.69 64.86 -59.45
CA GLU A 285 100.04 65.25 -60.81
C GLU A 285 100.96 66.47 -60.84
N SER A 286 100.70 67.47 -60.01
CA SER A 286 101.56 68.67 -59.91
C SER A 286 102.96 68.33 -59.39
N LYS A 287 103.08 67.41 -58.42
CA LYS A 287 104.37 66.86 -57.98
C LYS A 287 105.08 66.08 -59.08
N ASN A 288 104.35 65.26 -59.85
CA ASN A 288 104.93 64.52 -60.96
C ASN A 288 105.42 65.46 -62.08
N LYS A 289 104.65 66.51 -62.41
CA LYS A 289 105.03 67.58 -63.35
C LYS A 289 106.25 68.35 -62.86
N TYR A 290 106.32 68.68 -61.56
CA TYR A 290 107.50 69.30 -60.94
C TYR A 290 108.73 68.38 -60.99
N HIS A 291 108.58 67.08 -60.73
CA HIS A 291 109.70 66.13 -60.86
C HIS A 291 110.17 65.96 -62.32
N ALA A 292 109.26 65.98 -63.30
CA ALA A 292 109.63 65.98 -64.71
C ALA A 292 110.44 67.23 -65.07
N LEU A 293 109.97 68.43 -64.71
CA LEU A 293 110.71 69.69 -64.89
C LEU A 293 112.06 69.71 -64.16
N LEU A 294 112.16 69.09 -62.98
CA LEU A 294 113.42 68.95 -62.25
C LEU A 294 114.40 68.00 -62.95
N MET A 295 113.90 66.91 -63.56
CA MET A 295 114.71 66.00 -64.38
C MET A 295 115.17 66.65 -65.68
N GLU A 296 114.30 67.41 -66.35
CA GLU A 296 114.66 68.23 -67.51
C GLU A 296 115.74 69.26 -67.13
N ALA A 297 115.56 70.01 -66.04
CA ALA A 297 116.55 70.97 -65.54
C ALA A 297 117.91 70.29 -65.21
N ASN A 298 117.91 69.08 -64.65
CA ASN A 298 119.13 68.31 -64.41
C ASN A 298 119.77 67.82 -65.71
N SER A 299 118.99 67.41 -66.72
CA SER A 299 119.52 67.00 -68.02
C SER A 299 120.13 68.19 -68.79
N PHE A 300 119.48 69.36 -68.76
CA PHE A 300 120.04 70.60 -69.29
C PHE A 300 121.31 71.00 -68.56
N LYS A 301 121.35 70.90 -67.22
CA LYS A 301 122.57 71.14 -66.42
C LYS A 301 123.71 70.19 -66.83
N HIS A 302 123.42 68.94 -67.13
CA HIS A 302 124.44 67.99 -67.58
C HIS A 302 124.98 68.33 -68.97
N SER A 303 124.11 68.68 -69.92
CA SER A 303 124.49 69.14 -71.27
C SER A 303 125.31 70.44 -71.23
N VAL A 304 124.97 71.39 -70.35
CA VAL A 304 125.78 72.61 -70.14
C VAL A 304 127.17 72.29 -69.58
N LEU A 305 127.30 71.29 -68.71
CA LEU A 305 128.61 70.84 -68.22
C LEU A 305 129.45 70.19 -69.35
N GLU A 306 128.84 69.40 -70.24
CA GLU A 306 129.54 68.84 -71.40
C GLU A 306 130.03 69.93 -72.37
N GLU A 307 129.23 70.96 -72.65
CA GLU A 307 129.67 72.10 -73.46
C GLU A 307 130.77 72.94 -72.76
N LEU A 308 130.73 73.08 -71.43
CA LEU A 308 131.81 73.69 -70.67
C LEU A 308 133.11 72.87 -70.74
N HIS A 309 133.04 71.55 -70.73
CA HIS A 309 134.21 70.68 -70.95
C HIS A 309 134.79 70.86 -72.35
N LYS A 310 133.96 70.84 -73.41
CA LYS A 310 134.40 71.11 -74.79
C LYS A 310 135.06 72.49 -74.94
N ASN A 311 134.51 73.52 -74.27
CA ASN A 311 135.08 74.87 -74.29
C ASN A 311 136.45 74.93 -73.58
N ASN A 312 136.60 74.23 -72.45
CA ASN A 312 137.90 74.12 -71.76
C ASN A 312 138.95 73.41 -72.62
N ASP A 313 138.57 72.35 -73.35
CA ASP A 313 139.47 71.67 -74.28
C ASP A 313 139.91 72.60 -75.42
N LEU A 314 138.98 73.34 -76.03
CA LEU A 314 139.28 74.36 -77.04
C LEU A 314 140.20 75.47 -76.50
N LEU A 315 140.00 75.92 -75.25
CA LEU A 315 140.89 76.89 -74.59
C LEU A 315 142.30 76.32 -74.39
N SER A 316 142.42 75.02 -74.09
CA SER A 316 143.71 74.32 -73.97
C SER A 316 144.46 74.28 -75.30
N PHE A 317 143.76 74.01 -76.41
CA PHE A 317 144.32 74.05 -77.76
C PHE A 317 144.76 75.47 -78.15
N LEU A 318 143.94 76.47 -77.88
CA LEU A 318 144.27 77.88 -78.13
C LEU A 318 145.54 78.32 -77.37
N ASN A 319 145.72 77.86 -76.13
CA ASN A 319 146.92 78.16 -75.35
C ASN A 319 148.17 77.45 -75.90
N LYS A 320 148.07 76.20 -76.40
CA LYS A 320 149.17 75.52 -77.10
C LYS A 320 149.59 76.28 -78.35
N TYR A 321 148.65 76.64 -79.23
CA TYR A 321 148.96 77.40 -80.45
C TYR A 321 149.55 78.79 -80.18
N LYS A 322 149.12 79.49 -79.10
CA LYS A 322 149.76 80.73 -78.65
C LYS A 322 151.21 80.53 -78.23
N GLN A 323 151.53 79.40 -77.59
CA GLN A 323 152.88 79.07 -77.16
C GLN A 323 153.80 78.74 -78.35
N GLU A 324 153.28 78.04 -79.37
CA GLU A 324 153.97 77.80 -80.63
C GLU A 324 154.23 79.10 -81.41
N ASN A 325 153.26 80.02 -81.46
CA ASN A 325 153.42 81.31 -82.11
C ASN A 325 154.53 82.17 -81.47
N ASN A 326 154.63 82.19 -80.13
CA ASN A 326 155.72 82.88 -79.43
C ASN A 326 157.10 82.28 -79.75
N ASN A 327 157.20 80.95 -79.93
CA ASN A 327 158.45 80.30 -80.32
C ASN A 327 158.87 80.68 -81.74
N LEU A 328 157.93 80.74 -82.69
CA LEU A 328 158.19 81.22 -84.05
C LEU A 328 158.64 82.69 -84.06
N GLN A 329 158.03 83.54 -83.24
CA GLN A 329 158.37 84.96 -83.15
C GLN A 329 159.78 85.20 -82.59
N ASN A 330 160.21 84.40 -81.61
CA ASN A 330 161.60 84.43 -81.10
C ASN A 330 162.61 83.95 -82.14
N ASN A 331 162.33 82.88 -82.88
CA ASN A 331 163.19 82.41 -83.96
C ASN A 331 163.36 83.46 -85.07
N PHE A 332 162.30 84.21 -85.39
CA PHE A 332 162.35 85.30 -86.35
C PHE A 332 163.31 86.43 -85.92
N LYS A 333 163.32 86.75 -84.62
CA LYS A 333 164.20 87.78 -84.05
C LYS A 333 165.69 87.42 -84.17
N ILE A 334 166.04 86.16 -83.88
CA ILE A 334 167.41 85.64 -84.02
C ILE A 334 167.93 85.70 -85.47
N ASN A 335 167.06 85.49 -86.45
CA ASN A 335 167.44 85.60 -87.87
C ASN A 335 167.58 87.06 -88.33
N LEU A 336 166.83 87.99 -87.75
CA LEU A 336 166.94 89.42 -88.06
C LEU A 336 168.30 90.00 -87.61
N ASP A 337 168.79 89.61 -86.43
CA ASP A 337 170.09 90.06 -85.91
C ASP A 337 171.26 89.55 -86.78
N LYS A 338 171.17 88.31 -87.30
CA LYS A 338 172.17 87.76 -88.24
C LYS A 338 172.19 88.50 -89.58
N PHE A 339 171.03 88.95 -90.07
CA PHE A 339 170.94 89.70 -91.33
C PHE A 339 171.62 91.07 -91.23
N ASN A 340 171.53 91.75 -90.09
CA ASN A 340 172.15 93.05 -89.89
C ASN A 340 173.69 92.97 -89.89
N CYS A 341 174.29 91.94 -89.28
CA CYS A 341 175.76 91.75 -89.33
C CYS A 341 176.28 91.57 -90.77
N LEU A 342 175.59 90.77 -91.59
CA LEU A 342 175.93 90.56 -93.00
C LEU A 342 175.81 91.83 -93.85
N LYS A 343 174.88 92.73 -93.51
CA LYS A 343 174.68 94.00 -94.20
C LYS A 343 175.87 94.96 -94.03
N ASP A 344 176.46 94.99 -92.84
CA ASP A 344 177.64 95.81 -92.55
C ASP A 344 178.89 95.29 -93.27
N GLU A 345 179.03 93.98 -93.45
CA GLU A 345 180.11 93.38 -94.24
C GLU A 345 179.99 93.72 -95.74
N TYR A 346 178.79 93.63 -96.31
CA TYR A 346 178.54 94.01 -97.71
C TYR A 346 178.88 95.48 -98.01
N SER A 347 178.66 96.39 -97.06
CA SER A 347 178.97 97.82 -97.24
C SER A 347 180.46 98.09 -97.51
N LYS A 348 181.36 97.28 -96.94
CA LYS A 348 182.82 97.41 -97.10
C LYS A 348 183.31 96.87 -98.45
N ILE A 349 182.62 95.89 -99.02
CA ILE A 349 183.01 95.26 -100.29
C ILE A 349 182.70 96.20 -101.47
N ILE A 350 181.58 96.92 -101.43
CA ILE A 350 181.17 97.84 -102.51
C ILE A 350 182.23 98.92 -102.78
N GLN A 351 182.82 99.51 -101.74
CA GLN A 351 183.88 100.52 -101.86
C GLN A 351 185.17 100.00 -102.54
N ILE A 352 185.45 98.69 -102.46
CA ILE A 352 186.61 98.06 -103.10
C ILE A 352 186.31 97.77 -104.58
N THR A 353 185.06 97.40 -104.91
CA THR A 353 184.66 97.02 -106.27
C THR A 353 184.64 98.21 -107.24
N GLU A 354 184.26 99.40 -106.78
CA GLU A 354 184.27 100.62 -107.61
C GLU A 354 185.67 100.98 -108.12
N PHE A 355 186.72 100.72 -107.33
CA PHE A 355 188.12 100.95 -107.72
C PHE A 355 188.61 99.98 -108.80
N GLN A 356 188.12 98.72 -108.80
CA GLN A 356 188.58 97.68 -109.73
C GLN A 356 187.97 97.82 -111.14
N ASN A 357 186.74 98.31 -111.25
CA ASN A 357 186.04 98.43 -112.54
C ASN A 357 186.72 99.41 -113.53
N LEU A 358 187.51 100.38 -113.05
CA LEU A 358 188.28 101.27 -113.92
C LEU A 358 189.38 100.53 -114.71
N ASN A 359 189.95 99.45 -114.16
CA ASN A 359 191.00 98.67 -114.84
C ASN A 359 190.43 97.69 -115.88
N LEU A 360 189.19 97.22 -115.71
CA LEU A 360 188.61 96.15 -116.53
C LEU A 360 188.37 96.57 -118.00
N ASN A 361 188.08 97.85 -118.23
CA ASN A 361 187.83 98.40 -119.57
C ASN A 361 189.04 98.29 -120.52
N GLN A 362 190.24 98.02 -120.01
CA GLN A 362 191.45 97.86 -120.82
C GLN A 362 191.55 96.47 -121.50
N VAL A 363 190.85 95.45 -120.99
CA VAL A 363 191.10 94.01 -121.34
C VAL A 363 190.09 93.44 -122.36
N ILE A 364 188.91 94.04 -122.49
CA ILE A 364 187.79 93.51 -123.30
C ILE A 364 188.09 93.47 -124.82
N LEU A 365 189.12 94.15 -125.29
CA LEU A 365 189.50 94.19 -126.71
C LEU A 365 190.13 92.89 -127.24
N ASP A 366 190.73 92.06 -126.38
CA ASP A 366 191.60 90.95 -126.83
C ASP A 366 190.87 89.60 -127.05
N GLN A 367 189.66 89.41 -126.53
CA GLN A 367 189.07 88.06 -126.37
C GLN A 367 188.40 87.46 -127.64
N LYS A 368 188.10 88.25 -128.67
CA LYS A 368 187.18 87.85 -129.78
C LYS A 368 187.68 86.81 -130.81
N SER A 369 188.79 86.12 -130.55
CA SER A 369 189.54 85.38 -131.60
C SER A 369 189.38 83.84 -131.63
N ILE A 370 188.80 83.20 -130.60
CA ILE A 370 189.10 81.77 -130.29
C ILE A 370 187.93 80.77 -130.51
N GLU A 371 186.69 81.21 -130.76
CA GLU A 371 185.46 80.41 -130.47
C GLU A 371 185.08 79.23 -131.42
N ASN A 372 185.85 78.90 -132.47
CA ASN A 372 185.30 78.17 -133.65
C ASN A 372 185.45 76.63 -133.77
N GLU A 373 186.14 75.88 -132.89
CA GLU A 373 186.67 74.53 -133.27
C GLU A 373 185.92 73.24 -132.81
N MET A 374 185.05 73.23 -131.79
CA MET A 374 184.82 72.01 -130.97
C MET A 374 183.71 70.99 -131.39
N ASN A 375 183.00 71.17 -132.50
CA ASN A 375 181.61 70.66 -132.66
C ASN A 375 181.35 69.16 -133.10
N THR A 376 182.31 68.22 -133.11
CA THR A 376 182.20 67.01 -133.98
C THR A 376 182.02 65.58 -133.39
N SER A 377 182.17 65.31 -132.09
CA SER A 377 182.50 63.93 -131.61
C SER A 377 181.37 62.97 -131.15
N LEU A 378 180.08 63.24 -131.38
CA LEU A 378 178.97 62.61 -130.61
C LEU A 378 178.27 61.34 -131.16
N HIS A 379 178.66 60.75 -132.30
CA HIS A 379 177.77 59.86 -133.09
C HIS A 379 177.93 58.31 -132.92
N PHE A 380 178.73 57.78 -131.98
CA PHE A 380 179.27 56.40 -132.13
C PHE A 380 178.61 55.22 -131.34
N LEU A 381 177.68 55.41 -130.40
CA LEU A 381 177.42 54.39 -129.36
C LEU A 381 176.26 53.37 -129.60
N ASP A 382 175.23 53.70 -130.37
CA ASP A 382 173.91 53.01 -130.34
C ASP A 382 173.81 51.56 -130.88
N LYS A 383 174.91 50.92 -131.32
CA LYS A 383 174.82 49.77 -132.25
C LYS A 383 175.00 48.34 -131.69
N LYS A 384 175.15 48.11 -130.36
CA LYS A 384 175.74 46.84 -129.85
C LYS A 384 174.88 45.87 -129.00
N SER A 385 173.67 46.19 -128.51
CA SER A 385 172.97 45.35 -127.51
C SER A 385 171.80 44.46 -127.99
N SER A 386 171.53 44.37 -129.29
CA SER A 386 170.32 43.75 -129.86
C SER A 386 170.29 42.21 -129.98
N LEU A 387 171.24 41.46 -129.39
CA LEU A 387 171.45 40.03 -129.71
C LEU A 387 171.23 39.00 -128.57
N LYS A 388 170.75 39.38 -127.38
CA LYS A 388 170.60 38.44 -126.22
C LYS A 388 169.14 38.07 -125.86
N LEU A 389 168.19 38.33 -126.73
CA LEU A 389 166.74 38.19 -126.48
C LEU A 389 166.21 36.75 -126.71
N LYS A 390 166.99 35.69 -126.39
CA LYS A 390 166.85 34.40 -127.10
C LYS A 390 167.08 33.06 -126.36
N TYR A 391 167.02 33.06 -125.02
CA TYR A 391 166.95 31.86 -124.15
C TYR A 391 166.26 32.30 -122.84
N GLU A 392 165.13 33.00 -122.89
CA GLU A 392 163.82 32.50 -123.34
C GLU A 392 163.27 31.36 -122.45
N GLU A 393 162.01 31.55 -122.06
CA GLU A 393 160.90 30.59 -122.19
C GLU A 393 160.84 29.27 -121.41
N ASP A 394 161.88 28.74 -120.78
CA ASP A 394 161.72 27.52 -119.96
C ASP A 394 160.72 27.71 -118.78
N VAL A 395 160.51 28.99 -118.39
CA VAL A 395 159.52 29.64 -117.51
C VAL A 395 158.39 28.82 -116.84
N LEU A 396 157.64 27.96 -117.54
CA LEU A 396 156.19 27.85 -117.28
C LEU A 396 155.64 26.65 -116.46
N ASN A 397 156.47 25.72 -115.96
CA ASN A 397 156.02 24.51 -115.25
C ASN A 397 156.56 24.45 -113.79
N GLU A 398 155.80 24.41 -112.69
CA GLU A 398 154.43 23.90 -112.53
C GLU A 398 153.83 24.34 -111.16
N LEU A 399 152.61 24.88 -111.16
CA LEU A 399 152.04 25.66 -110.05
C LEU A 399 150.90 24.93 -109.25
N LYS A 400 151.00 23.61 -108.92
CA LYS A 400 149.82 22.78 -108.48
C LYS A 400 150.02 21.75 -107.32
N LYS A 401 149.23 21.85 -106.19
CA LYS A 401 148.73 20.82 -105.18
C LYS A 401 148.11 21.47 -103.89
N GLN A 402 147.64 20.77 -102.81
CA GLN A 402 146.35 20.03 -102.59
C GLN A 402 145.92 19.97 -101.06
N LEU A 403 144.78 19.31 -100.66
CA LEU A 403 143.96 19.64 -99.43
C LEU A 403 143.16 18.48 -98.69
N PHE A 404 142.69 18.71 -97.42
CA PHE A 404 141.52 18.13 -96.65
C PHE A 404 141.52 16.62 -96.15
N ALA A 405 140.63 16.04 -95.29
CA ALA A 405 139.68 16.41 -94.17
C ALA A 405 138.97 15.14 -93.53
N ASN A 406 138.48 15.08 -92.24
CA ASN A 406 137.53 13.99 -91.79
C ASN A 406 136.68 14.10 -90.44
N ASN A 407 135.78 13.11 -90.17
CA ASN A 407 134.48 13.16 -89.41
C ASN A 407 134.05 11.80 -88.72
N ASN A 408 133.62 11.71 -87.42
CA ASN A 408 133.24 10.40 -86.80
C ASN A 408 132.36 10.29 -85.48
N CYS A 409 131.40 11.19 -85.17
CA CYS A 409 130.85 11.29 -83.79
C CYS A 409 129.68 10.37 -83.32
N VAL A 410 128.90 9.73 -84.20
CA VAL A 410 127.42 9.69 -83.96
C VAL A 410 126.82 8.38 -83.39
N GLN A 411 127.39 7.19 -83.59
CA GLN A 411 126.62 5.94 -83.40
C GLN A 411 126.43 5.46 -81.94
N ILE A 412 127.38 5.67 -81.02
CA ILE A 412 127.34 5.08 -79.67
C ILE A 412 126.32 5.77 -78.74
N ASN A 413 126.14 7.09 -78.86
CA ASN A 413 125.27 7.87 -77.96
C ASN A 413 123.78 7.50 -78.04
N ASN A 414 123.30 7.04 -79.20
CA ASN A 414 121.87 6.85 -79.45
C ASN A 414 121.25 5.60 -78.78
N ARG A 415 122.06 4.69 -78.23
CA ARG A 415 121.55 3.50 -77.51
C ARG A 415 121.49 3.71 -75.99
N ILE A 416 122.34 4.58 -75.45
CA ILE A 416 122.36 5.00 -74.04
C ILE A 416 121.18 5.95 -73.73
N SER A 417 120.75 6.77 -74.70
CA SER A 417 119.65 7.72 -74.51
C SER A 417 118.30 7.06 -74.24
N LYS A 418 117.98 5.92 -74.89
CA LYS A 418 116.69 5.23 -74.70
C LYS A 418 116.51 4.64 -73.30
N LEU A 419 117.52 3.97 -72.73
CA LEU A 419 117.46 3.44 -71.36
C LEU A 419 117.38 4.56 -70.31
N LYS A 420 118.01 5.71 -70.56
CA LYS A 420 117.91 6.90 -69.70
C LYS A 420 116.50 7.52 -69.63
N ILE A 421 115.64 7.31 -70.64
CA ILE A 421 114.29 7.90 -70.66
C ILE A 421 113.33 7.07 -69.78
N GLN A 422 113.34 5.75 -69.90
CA GLN A 422 112.48 4.88 -69.09
C GLN A 422 112.84 4.93 -67.59
N ASN A 423 114.12 5.06 -67.24
CA ASN A 423 114.52 5.24 -65.84
C ASN A 423 113.98 6.57 -65.27
N LYS A 424 114.02 7.65 -66.07
CA LYS A 424 113.50 8.97 -65.70
C LYS A 424 111.99 9.00 -65.52
N GLU A 425 111.23 8.24 -66.30
CA GLU A 425 109.76 8.17 -66.15
C GLU A 425 109.38 7.48 -64.83
N HIS A 426 110.06 6.38 -64.48
CA HIS A 426 109.87 5.74 -63.18
C HIS A 426 110.36 6.60 -62.01
N GLU A 427 111.52 7.27 -62.14
CA GLU A 427 111.99 8.27 -61.17
C GLU A 427 110.97 9.41 -60.98
N LEU A 428 110.36 9.94 -62.05
CA LEU A 428 109.36 11.01 -61.96
C LEU A 428 108.08 10.58 -61.23
N ILE A 429 107.63 9.34 -61.41
CA ILE A 429 106.48 8.79 -60.66
C ILE A 429 106.85 8.59 -59.18
N LEU A 430 108.07 8.11 -58.90
CA LEU A 430 108.56 7.89 -57.54
C LEU A 430 108.73 9.23 -56.79
N VAL A 431 109.33 10.23 -57.44
CA VAL A 431 109.38 11.63 -56.97
C VAL A 431 107.97 12.22 -56.80
N GLY A 432 107.01 11.87 -57.65
CA GLY A 432 105.60 12.28 -57.49
C GLY A 432 104.96 11.72 -56.21
N PHE A 433 105.21 10.44 -55.90
CA PHE A 433 104.77 9.84 -54.64
C PHE A 433 105.52 10.40 -53.42
N GLU A 434 106.84 10.60 -53.52
CA GLU A 434 107.64 11.24 -52.47
C GLU A 434 107.15 12.66 -52.20
N ASN A 435 106.84 13.45 -53.23
CA ASN A 435 106.35 14.83 -53.06
C ASN A 435 104.94 14.85 -52.43
N ASN A 436 104.05 13.93 -52.80
CA ASN A 436 102.74 13.77 -52.14
C ASN A 436 102.87 13.29 -50.68
N LEU A 437 103.83 12.40 -50.40
CA LEU A 437 104.17 11.95 -49.04
C LEU A 437 104.74 13.11 -48.22
N SER A 438 105.67 13.88 -48.77
CA SER A 438 106.26 15.09 -48.18
C SER A 438 105.21 16.17 -47.93
N GLN A 439 104.26 16.38 -48.85
CA GLN A 439 103.18 17.35 -48.68
C GLN A 439 102.16 16.90 -47.62
N SER A 440 101.98 15.58 -47.44
CA SER A 440 101.16 15.01 -46.37
C SER A 440 101.87 15.05 -45.02
N LEU A 441 103.17 14.75 -44.97
CA LEU A 441 104.04 14.92 -43.80
C LEU A 441 104.13 16.39 -43.38
N LEU A 442 104.26 17.32 -44.33
CA LEU A 442 104.33 18.75 -44.05
C LEU A 442 103.00 19.29 -43.53
N LYS A 443 101.84 18.78 -44.02
CA LYS A 443 100.54 19.06 -43.39
C LYS A 443 100.42 18.45 -41.99
N LEU A 444 100.95 17.24 -41.77
CA LEU A 444 100.91 16.56 -40.47
C LEU A 444 101.82 17.25 -39.45
N GLU A 445 103.00 17.73 -39.86
CA GLU A 445 103.90 18.57 -39.07
C GLU A 445 103.37 20.01 -38.91
N GLN A 446 102.63 20.56 -39.87
CA GLN A 446 101.85 21.78 -39.67
C GLN A 446 100.78 21.58 -38.60
N TYR A 447 100.02 20.47 -38.63
CA TYR A 447 99.05 20.18 -37.59
C TYR A 447 99.71 19.93 -36.23
N ARG A 448 100.84 19.20 -36.17
CA ARG A 448 101.62 19.03 -34.93
C ARG A 448 102.20 20.33 -34.40
N THR A 449 102.76 21.18 -35.25
CA THR A 449 103.25 22.50 -34.81
C THR A 449 102.10 23.43 -34.42
N THR A 450 100.93 23.40 -35.07
CA THR A 450 99.76 24.12 -34.55
C THR A 450 99.26 23.56 -33.24
N SER A 451 99.26 22.24 -33.04
CA SER A 451 98.84 21.60 -31.77
C SER A 451 99.83 21.91 -30.65
N SER A 452 101.13 21.79 -30.91
CA SER A 452 102.18 22.13 -29.95
C SER A 452 102.27 23.62 -29.68
N ASN A 453 101.99 24.49 -30.66
CA ASN A 453 101.87 25.93 -30.43
C ASN A 453 100.61 26.24 -29.61
N LEU A 454 99.47 25.59 -29.87
CA LEU A 454 98.26 25.74 -29.05
C LEU A 454 98.44 25.18 -27.63
N GLU A 455 99.17 24.08 -27.45
CA GLU A 455 99.55 23.56 -26.12
C GLU A 455 100.50 24.51 -25.40
N ASN A 456 101.56 24.99 -26.07
CA ASN A 456 102.45 26.02 -25.53
C ASN A 456 101.72 27.34 -25.24
N ASP A 457 100.72 27.72 -26.03
CA ASP A 457 99.95 28.93 -25.82
C ASP A 457 98.88 28.71 -24.75
N ILE A 458 98.36 27.50 -24.54
CA ILE A 458 97.56 27.15 -23.37
C ILE A 458 98.45 27.18 -22.11
N GLU A 459 99.66 26.63 -22.14
CA GLU A 459 100.59 26.63 -21.00
C GLU A 459 101.11 28.04 -20.68
N LYS A 460 101.41 28.84 -21.71
CA LYS A 460 101.66 30.28 -21.54
C LYS A 460 100.43 31.02 -21.04
N ASN A 461 99.23 30.71 -21.50
CA ASN A 461 98.02 31.36 -20.99
C ASN A 461 97.68 30.92 -19.56
N THR A 462 98.01 29.70 -19.12
CA THR A 462 97.82 29.28 -17.72
C THR A 462 98.89 29.84 -16.79
N THR A 463 100.14 29.94 -17.23
CA THR A 463 101.18 30.70 -16.50
C THR A 463 100.86 32.19 -16.47
N PHE A 464 100.50 32.80 -17.61
CA PHE A 464 100.05 34.19 -17.68
C PHE A 464 98.79 34.44 -16.87
N LEU A 465 97.81 33.52 -16.80
CA LEU A 465 96.64 33.64 -15.91
C LEU A 465 96.99 33.48 -14.43
N ASN A 466 97.96 32.63 -14.08
CA ASN A 466 98.46 32.53 -12.71
C ASN A 466 99.26 33.80 -12.33
N ASP A 467 100.06 34.34 -13.23
CA ASP A 467 100.79 35.60 -13.05
C ASP A 467 99.81 36.79 -13.02
N LEU A 468 98.74 36.79 -13.82
CA LEU A 468 97.64 37.76 -13.71
C LEU A 468 96.84 37.55 -12.42
N GLY A 469 96.75 36.34 -11.90
CA GLY A 469 96.17 36.02 -10.60
C GLY A 469 97.01 36.53 -9.43
N PHE A 470 98.33 36.39 -9.50
CA PHE A 470 99.27 37.02 -8.57
C PHE A 470 99.26 38.54 -8.71
N ALA A 471 99.25 39.07 -9.94
CA ALA A 471 99.16 40.50 -10.21
C ALA A 471 97.81 41.10 -9.78
N LEU A 472 96.71 40.33 -9.86
CA LEU A 472 95.41 40.67 -9.29
C LEU A 472 95.42 40.59 -7.77
N SER A 473 96.13 39.64 -7.16
CA SER A 473 96.30 39.59 -5.71
C SER A 473 97.16 40.76 -5.19
N THR A 474 98.20 41.16 -5.92
CA THR A 474 98.96 42.38 -5.60
C THR A 474 98.14 43.62 -5.89
N LEU A 475 97.42 43.72 -7.01
CA LEU A 475 96.50 44.83 -7.32
C LEU A 475 95.32 44.90 -6.35
N ASP A 476 94.85 43.81 -5.76
CA ASP A 476 93.80 43.82 -4.75
C ASP A 476 94.36 44.20 -3.37
N SER A 477 95.62 43.85 -3.08
CA SER A 477 96.36 44.38 -1.92
C SER A 477 96.68 45.88 -2.07
N GLU A 478 96.98 46.32 -3.30
CA GLU A 478 97.21 47.72 -3.66
C GLU A 478 95.89 48.47 -3.75
N LEU A 479 94.79 47.87 -4.20
CA LEU A 479 93.46 48.46 -4.12
C LEU A 479 93.02 48.61 -2.67
N LYS A 480 93.37 47.69 -1.76
CA LYS A 480 93.12 47.87 -0.31
C LYS A 480 93.97 49.00 0.28
N LYS A 481 95.23 49.16 -0.13
CA LYS A 481 96.06 50.33 0.23
C LYS A 481 95.51 51.63 -0.38
N LEU A 482 95.15 51.62 -1.66
CA LEU A 482 94.52 52.73 -2.37
C LEU A 482 93.14 53.05 -1.83
N TYR A 483 92.40 52.10 -1.25
CA TYR A 483 91.11 52.38 -0.59
C TYR A 483 91.32 53.11 0.73
N ILE A 484 92.36 52.74 1.49
CA ILE A 484 92.79 53.47 2.69
C ILE A 484 93.33 54.86 2.31
N ASP A 485 94.14 54.96 1.25
CA ASP A 485 94.65 56.23 0.75
C ASP A 485 93.57 57.08 0.08
N ILE A 486 92.55 56.50 -0.56
CA ILE A 486 91.35 57.21 -1.04
C ILE A 486 90.51 57.66 0.16
N GLN A 487 90.42 56.89 1.24
CA GLN A 487 89.73 57.32 2.45
C GLN A 487 90.47 58.46 3.19
N ASN A 488 91.80 58.50 3.10
CA ASN A 488 92.64 59.61 3.61
C ASN A 488 92.62 60.82 2.66
N LYS A 489 92.77 60.59 1.34
CA LYS A 489 92.63 61.61 0.29
C LYS A 489 91.23 62.19 0.24
N SER A 490 90.17 61.44 0.52
CA SER A 490 88.80 61.97 0.60
C SER A 490 88.66 62.95 1.76
N LYS A 491 89.22 62.63 2.94
CA LYS A 491 89.27 63.56 4.08
C LYS A 491 90.11 64.81 3.78
N GLN A 492 91.16 64.67 2.98
CA GLN A 492 91.97 65.80 2.53
C GLN A 492 91.29 66.61 1.40
N ILE A 493 90.55 65.94 0.50
CA ILE A 493 89.71 66.55 -0.54
C ILE A 493 88.53 67.28 0.10
N ASP A 494 87.97 66.84 1.22
CA ASP A 494 86.97 67.60 1.99
C ASP A 494 87.56 68.85 2.66
N LEU A 495 88.88 68.87 2.92
CA LEU A 495 89.61 70.03 3.41
C LEU A 495 89.97 71.00 2.27
N GLU A 496 90.44 70.46 1.15
CA GLU A 496 90.83 71.20 -0.07
C GLU A 496 89.60 71.69 -0.84
N ASN A 497 88.44 71.01 -0.78
CA ASN A 497 87.17 71.49 -1.36
C ASN A 497 86.65 72.74 -0.62
N LYS A 498 86.82 72.81 0.71
CA LYS A 498 86.57 74.03 1.49
C LYS A 498 87.52 75.19 1.15
N GLN A 499 88.66 74.90 0.51
CA GLN A 499 89.59 75.90 -0.04
C GLN A 499 89.34 76.17 -1.54
N MET A 500 88.75 75.23 -2.27
CA MET A 500 88.35 75.40 -3.68
C MET A 500 87.04 76.19 -3.84
N GLU A 501 86.10 76.13 -2.88
CA GLU A 501 84.91 76.99 -2.90
C GLU A 501 85.24 78.49 -2.75
N THR A 502 86.37 78.83 -2.12
CA THR A 502 86.84 80.22 -2.02
C THR A 502 87.66 80.66 -3.24
N ILE A 503 88.21 79.74 -4.03
CA ILE A 503 89.00 80.02 -5.25
C ILE A 503 88.13 79.96 -6.53
N LYS A 504 87.12 79.09 -6.61
CA LYS A 504 86.19 78.97 -7.76
C LYS A 504 85.39 80.24 -8.09
N LYS A 505 85.42 81.27 -7.24
CA LYS A 505 84.82 82.58 -7.52
C LYS A 505 85.69 83.53 -8.37
N LYS A 506 86.85 83.10 -8.89
CA LYS A 506 87.84 84.02 -9.49
C LYS A 506 88.41 83.70 -10.87
N GLN A 507 88.13 82.58 -11.52
CA GLN A 507 88.78 82.25 -12.81
C GLN A 507 87.92 81.37 -13.73
N ASP A 508 87.38 81.98 -14.78
CA ASP A 508 86.87 81.34 -16.00
C ASP A 508 87.32 82.21 -17.20
N GLU A 509 88.39 81.83 -17.92
CA GLU A 509 88.73 82.40 -19.26
C GLU A 509 89.88 81.65 -19.99
N GLY A 510 89.58 81.04 -21.16
CA GLY A 510 90.33 81.18 -22.43
C GLY A 510 91.68 80.49 -22.76
N CYS A 511 91.64 79.41 -23.58
CA CYS A 511 92.55 79.04 -24.73
C CYS A 511 94.09 78.83 -24.51
N MET A 512 94.90 78.08 -25.28
CA MET A 512 94.99 77.66 -26.72
C MET A 512 95.61 76.23 -26.89
N VAL A 513 95.66 75.65 -28.11
CA VAL A 513 96.14 74.26 -28.38
C VAL A 513 97.01 74.13 -29.67
N THR A 514 98.06 73.30 -29.65
CA THR A 514 99.01 73.03 -30.77
C THR A 514 98.76 71.70 -31.52
N PRO A 515 99.38 71.46 -32.72
CA PRO A 515 99.08 70.30 -33.57
C PRO A 515 99.38 68.91 -32.99
N GLN A 516 100.36 68.78 -32.08
CA GLN A 516 100.64 67.50 -31.41
C GLN A 516 99.40 66.99 -30.66
N MET A 517 98.70 67.89 -29.96
CA MET A 517 97.43 67.61 -29.28
C MET A 517 96.27 67.28 -30.22
N GLN A 518 96.36 67.53 -31.54
CA GLN A 518 95.36 67.03 -32.48
C GLN A 518 95.56 65.54 -32.79
N ILE A 519 96.81 65.08 -32.93
CA ILE A 519 97.12 63.65 -33.11
C ILE A 519 96.75 62.89 -31.83
N ASP A 520 97.10 63.42 -30.67
CA ASP A 520 96.74 62.77 -29.39
C ASP A 520 95.22 62.84 -29.12
N LYS A 521 94.51 63.89 -29.53
CA LYS A 521 93.03 63.90 -29.53
C LYS A 521 92.42 62.86 -30.49
N VAL A 522 93.05 62.58 -31.63
CA VAL A 522 92.57 61.53 -32.55
C VAL A 522 92.86 60.13 -31.99
N LYS A 523 94.04 59.90 -31.40
CA LYS A 523 94.34 58.64 -30.69
C LYS A 523 93.40 58.43 -29.51
N LEU A 524 93.21 59.43 -28.65
CA LEU A 524 92.25 59.36 -27.54
C LEU A 524 90.82 59.10 -28.02
N LYS A 525 90.41 59.62 -29.18
CA LYS A 525 89.11 59.29 -29.80
C LYS A 525 89.05 57.85 -30.34
N ILE A 526 90.14 57.33 -30.92
CA ILE A 526 90.22 55.93 -31.35
C ILE A 526 90.19 55.00 -30.14
N ASP A 527 90.94 55.30 -29.08
CA ASP A 527 90.94 54.55 -27.83
C ASP A 527 89.58 54.64 -27.11
N GLN A 528 88.88 55.78 -27.19
CA GLN A 528 87.50 55.93 -26.72
C GLN A 528 86.54 55.04 -27.54
N ILE A 529 86.60 55.10 -28.88
CA ILE A 529 85.76 54.27 -29.76
C ILE A 529 86.07 52.78 -29.57
N GLN A 530 87.33 52.38 -29.32
CA GLN A 530 87.68 51.00 -29.00
C GLN A 530 87.12 50.58 -27.64
N LYS A 531 87.26 51.41 -26.60
CA LYS A 531 86.63 51.15 -25.29
C LYS A 531 85.11 51.08 -25.37
N GLU A 532 84.46 51.97 -26.12
CA GLU A 532 83.02 51.93 -26.39
C GLU A 532 82.63 50.67 -27.17
N THR A 533 83.42 50.26 -28.15
CA THR A 533 83.22 49.03 -28.92
C THR A 533 83.37 47.78 -28.05
N ASP A 534 84.34 47.75 -27.14
CA ASP A 534 84.58 46.62 -26.24
C ASP A 534 83.54 46.55 -25.11
N LEU A 535 83.07 47.70 -24.59
CA LEU A 535 81.89 47.79 -23.74
C LEU A 535 80.64 47.28 -24.46
N LEU A 536 80.43 47.67 -25.73
CA LEU A 536 79.31 47.17 -26.54
C LEU A 536 79.40 45.66 -26.79
N LYS A 537 80.59 45.11 -27.05
CA LYS A 537 80.81 43.65 -27.13
C LYS A 537 80.49 42.97 -25.80
N GLN A 538 80.95 43.52 -24.68
CA GLN A 538 80.65 42.96 -23.35
C GLN A 538 79.15 42.98 -23.07
N CYS A 539 78.48 44.12 -23.27
CA CYS A 539 77.02 44.21 -23.13
C CYS A 539 76.27 43.27 -24.08
N TRP A 540 76.77 43.06 -25.30
CA TRP A 540 76.20 42.08 -26.23
C TRP A 540 76.35 40.64 -25.75
N VAL A 541 77.53 40.24 -25.25
CA VAL A 541 77.77 38.92 -24.65
C VAL A 541 76.92 38.73 -23.38
N GLU A 542 76.80 39.74 -22.52
CA GLU A 542 75.92 39.70 -21.36
C GLU A 542 74.46 39.52 -21.76
N ASN A 543 74.00 40.23 -22.79
CA ASN A 543 72.64 40.10 -23.31
C ASN A 543 72.41 38.75 -24.01
N GLN A 544 73.41 38.20 -24.71
CA GLN A 544 73.36 36.86 -25.28
C GLN A 544 73.28 35.80 -24.16
N ASN A 545 74.08 35.92 -23.11
CA ASN A 545 74.05 35.02 -21.95
C ASN A 545 72.72 35.11 -21.20
N LYS A 546 72.18 36.31 -20.97
CA LYS A 546 70.83 36.52 -20.42
C LYS A 546 69.76 35.87 -21.31
N ASN A 547 69.87 35.98 -22.63
CA ASN A 547 68.94 35.35 -23.57
C ASN A 547 69.03 33.81 -23.54
N ILE A 548 70.23 33.24 -23.45
CA ILE A 548 70.44 31.79 -23.28
C ILE A 548 69.84 31.31 -21.95
N GLN A 549 70.02 32.06 -20.85
CA GLN A 549 69.40 31.76 -19.56
C GLN A 549 67.86 31.82 -19.63
N LEU A 550 67.30 32.83 -20.29
CA LEU A 550 65.85 32.94 -20.53
C LEU A 550 65.32 31.82 -21.42
N LEU A 551 66.09 31.34 -22.41
CA LEU A 551 65.74 30.18 -23.24
C LEU A 551 65.75 28.88 -22.44
N ASP A 552 66.73 28.66 -21.56
CA ASP A 552 66.76 27.50 -20.65
C ASP A 552 65.60 27.55 -19.63
N GLN A 553 65.32 28.71 -19.05
CA GLN A 553 64.14 28.93 -18.18
C GLN A 553 62.84 28.66 -18.93
N ARG A 554 62.68 29.17 -20.16
CA ARG A 554 61.53 28.88 -21.04
C ARG A 554 61.40 27.38 -21.31
N ASN A 555 62.49 26.68 -21.59
CA ASN A 555 62.47 25.23 -21.83
C ASN A 555 62.09 24.43 -20.57
N LYS A 556 62.57 24.85 -19.39
CA LYS A 556 62.14 24.28 -18.10
C LYS A 556 60.64 24.50 -17.86
N GLN A 557 60.14 25.72 -18.05
CA GLN A 557 58.71 26.03 -17.96
C GLN A 557 57.87 25.24 -18.97
N LEU A 558 58.34 25.05 -20.21
CA LEU A 558 57.65 24.25 -21.23
C LEU A 558 57.59 22.76 -20.82
N ASN A 559 58.65 22.23 -20.22
CA ASN A 559 58.68 20.88 -19.67
C ASN A 559 57.74 20.71 -18.47
N GLU A 560 57.65 21.70 -17.58
CA GLU A 560 56.67 21.72 -16.47
C GLU A 560 55.24 21.81 -16.99
N LEU A 561 54.96 22.70 -17.95
CA LEU A 561 53.67 22.82 -18.62
C LEU A 561 53.25 21.50 -19.30
N ASN A 562 54.20 20.78 -19.91
CA ASN A 562 53.95 19.45 -20.47
C ASN A 562 53.66 18.38 -19.39
N LYS A 563 54.30 18.45 -18.21
CA LYS A 563 53.93 17.60 -17.06
C LYS A 563 52.52 17.92 -16.57
N VAL A 564 52.19 19.20 -16.39
CA VAL A 564 50.86 19.66 -15.96
C VAL A 564 49.79 19.25 -16.97
N ARG A 565 50.03 19.37 -18.28
CA ARG A 565 49.11 18.85 -19.32
C ARG A 565 48.89 17.33 -19.21
N LYS A 566 49.94 16.54 -18.94
CA LYS A 566 49.80 15.09 -18.71
C LYS A 566 48.97 14.80 -17.46
N TYR A 567 49.19 15.55 -16.37
CA TYR A 567 48.35 15.42 -15.16
C TYR A 567 46.90 15.82 -15.40
N ALA A 568 46.64 16.91 -16.13
CA ALA A 568 45.30 17.33 -16.52
C ALA A 568 44.58 16.23 -17.30
N LEU A 569 45.19 15.68 -18.36
CA LEU A 569 44.63 14.56 -19.12
C LEU A 569 44.34 13.33 -18.25
N VAL A 570 45.23 12.99 -17.31
CA VAL A 570 44.99 11.88 -16.36
C VAL A 570 43.81 12.20 -15.43
N MET A 571 43.67 13.44 -14.96
CA MET A 571 42.52 13.85 -14.14
C MET A 571 41.22 13.87 -14.95
N ASP A 572 41.22 14.32 -16.20
CA ASP A 572 40.06 14.28 -17.08
C ASP A 572 39.60 12.84 -17.33
N THR A 573 40.52 11.91 -17.61
CA THR A 573 40.16 10.48 -17.73
C THR A 573 39.66 9.85 -16.44
N LYS A 574 40.06 10.35 -15.26
CA LYS A 574 39.50 9.94 -13.97
C LYS A 574 38.11 10.54 -13.74
N ASN A 575 37.92 11.81 -14.08
CA ASN A 575 36.62 12.48 -13.98
C ASN A 575 35.58 11.79 -14.87
N ILE A 576 35.92 11.47 -16.13
CA ILE A 576 35.04 10.73 -17.03
C ILE A 576 34.65 9.35 -16.46
N LYS A 577 35.59 8.64 -15.80
CA LYS A 577 35.29 7.36 -15.13
C LYS A 577 34.35 7.54 -13.93
N LEU A 578 34.60 8.55 -13.09
CA LEU A 578 33.74 8.87 -11.95
C LEU A 578 32.34 9.31 -12.41
N GLU A 579 32.24 10.10 -13.48
CA GLU A 579 30.95 10.46 -14.10
C GLU A 579 30.23 9.22 -14.63
N GLN A 580 30.94 8.29 -15.29
CA GLN A 580 30.35 7.02 -15.73
C GLN A 580 29.84 6.21 -14.52
N GLU A 581 30.63 6.04 -13.47
CA GLU A 581 30.22 5.38 -12.22
C GLU A 581 28.99 6.06 -11.58
N ILE A 582 28.98 7.39 -11.50
CA ILE A 582 27.83 8.17 -11.01
C ILE A 582 26.58 7.93 -11.89
N THR A 583 26.71 7.86 -13.22
CA THR A 583 25.55 7.58 -14.09
C THR A 583 25.04 6.14 -13.96
N VAL A 584 25.92 5.17 -13.66
CA VAL A 584 25.53 3.78 -13.37
C VAL A 584 24.80 3.71 -12.03
N LEU A 585 25.38 4.29 -10.97
CA LEU A 585 24.75 4.37 -9.65
C LEU A 585 23.41 5.13 -9.70
N SER A 586 23.29 6.18 -10.51
CA SER A 586 22.03 6.90 -10.71
C SER A 586 20.97 6.03 -11.39
N LYS A 587 21.34 5.21 -12.39
CA LYS A 587 20.45 4.24 -13.02
C LYS A 587 20.01 3.14 -12.04
N GLU A 588 20.92 2.63 -11.21
CA GLU A 588 20.60 1.67 -10.15
C GLU A 588 19.63 2.28 -9.12
N VAL A 589 19.89 3.50 -8.65
CA VAL A 589 18.99 4.24 -7.76
C VAL A 589 17.60 4.41 -8.37
N ASP A 590 17.48 4.70 -9.67
CA ASP A 590 16.18 4.79 -10.34
C ASP A 590 15.51 3.43 -10.56
N GLN A 591 16.27 2.36 -10.76
CA GLN A 591 15.75 0.99 -10.72
C GLN A 591 15.22 0.65 -9.31
N TYR A 592 15.95 0.97 -8.24
CA TYR A 592 15.50 0.78 -6.86
C TYR A 592 14.27 1.63 -6.52
N LYS A 593 14.15 2.86 -7.03
CA LYS A 593 12.91 3.66 -6.92
C LYS A 593 11.75 2.98 -7.62
N ARG A 594 11.96 2.39 -8.82
CA ARG A 594 10.92 1.65 -9.56
C ARG A 594 10.51 0.36 -8.86
N THR A 595 11.45 -0.43 -8.34
CA THR A 595 11.11 -1.63 -7.56
C THR A 595 10.40 -1.27 -6.26
N LEU A 596 10.82 -0.20 -5.57
CA LEU A 596 10.20 0.26 -4.34
C LEU A 596 8.80 0.88 -4.56
N THR A 597 8.56 1.57 -5.67
CA THR A 597 7.21 2.01 -6.06
C THR A 597 6.32 0.83 -6.44
N ASN A 598 6.85 -0.17 -7.15
CA ASN A 598 6.14 -1.42 -7.41
C ASN A 598 5.78 -2.16 -6.11
N MET A 599 6.72 -2.31 -5.16
CA MET A 599 6.48 -2.89 -3.83
C MET A 599 5.46 -2.08 -3.01
N ARG A 600 5.50 -0.74 -3.06
CA ARG A 600 4.44 0.08 -2.46
C ARG A 600 3.08 -0.18 -3.10
N SER A 601 3.02 -0.35 -4.42
CA SER A 601 1.77 -0.67 -5.14
C SER A 601 1.23 -2.06 -4.78
N THR A 602 2.10 -3.07 -4.58
CA THR A 602 1.67 -4.41 -4.14
C THR A 602 1.24 -4.40 -2.67
N ILE A 603 1.92 -3.67 -1.79
CA ILE A 603 1.49 -3.45 -0.39
C ILE A 603 0.13 -2.75 -0.35
N LEU A 604 -0.11 -1.74 -1.18
CA LEU A 604 -1.43 -1.08 -1.27
C LEU A 604 -2.52 -2.06 -1.74
N LYS A 605 -2.27 -2.86 -2.79
CA LYS A 605 -3.20 -3.91 -3.25
C LYS A 605 -3.45 -4.97 -2.17
N LEU A 606 -2.42 -5.39 -1.44
CA LEU A 606 -2.55 -6.34 -0.32
C LEU A 606 -3.33 -5.74 0.85
N ASN A 607 -3.12 -4.47 1.18
CA ASN A 607 -3.90 -3.75 2.20
C ASN A 607 -5.37 -3.55 1.79
N GLU A 608 -5.63 -3.29 0.51
CA GLU A 608 -7.00 -3.22 -0.03
C GLU A 608 -7.68 -4.59 0.04
N ASN A 609 -6.99 -5.66 -0.36
CA ASN A 609 -7.47 -7.04 -0.22
C ASN A 609 -7.67 -7.43 1.26
N PHE A 610 -6.78 -7.00 2.16
CA PHE A 610 -6.92 -7.21 3.60
C PHE A 610 -8.11 -6.45 4.17
N SER A 611 -8.35 -5.21 3.72
CA SER A 611 -9.54 -4.42 4.08
C SER A 611 -10.82 -5.09 3.59
N LYS A 612 -10.85 -5.57 2.34
CA LYS A 612 -11.96 -6.35 1.77
C LYS A 612 -12.21 -7.65 2.53
N ASN A 613 -11.16 -8.41 2.86
CA ASN A 613 -11.27 -9.63 3.65
C ASN A 613 -11.70 -9.37 5.10
N LYS A 614 -11.24 -8.29 5.73
CA LYS A 614 -11.71 -7.86 7.05
C LYS A 614 -13.18 -7.42 7.00
N GLY A 615 -13.60 -6.75 5.92
CA GLY A 615 -15.00 -6.43 5.65
C GLY A 615 -15.86 -7.69 5.56
N LYS A 616 -15.46 -8.67 4.73
CA LYS A 616 -16.12 -9.99 4.63
C LYS A 616 -16.12 -10.75 5.95
N SER A 617 -15.01 -10.74 6.70
CA SER A 617 -14.91 -11.39 8.00
C SER A 617 -15.86 -10.76 9.03
N ASN A 618 -16.01 -9.43 9.01
CA ASN A 618 -16.97 -8.73 9.86
C ASN A 618 -18.42 -8.99 9.42
N GLN A 619 -18.68 -9.11 8.11
CA GLN A 619 -20.00 -9.51 7.59
C GLN A 619 -20.36 -10.91 8.08
N LEU A 620 -19.48 -11.90 7.89
CA LEU A 620 -19.67 -13.27 8.39
C LEU A 620 -19.81 -13.33 9.91
N LEU A 621 -19.07 -12.50 10.66
CA LEU A 621 -19.23 -12.42 12.11
C LEU A 621 -20.61 -11.87 12.49
N ASN A 622 -21.05 -10.77 11.86
CA ASN A 622 -22.37 -10.18 12.09
C ASN A 622 -23.51 -11.13 11.67
N GLU A 623 -23.35 -11.86 10.57
CA GLU A 623 -24.29 -12.90 10.12
C GLU A 623 -24.35 -14.05 11.13
N ASN A 624 -23.21 -14.48 11.68
CA ASN A 624 -23.17 -15.51 12.71
C ASN A 624 -23.77 -15.02 14.04
N ASP A 625 -23.49 -13.79 14.48
CA ASP A 625 -24.11 -13.18 15.66
C ASP A 625 -25.64 -13.02 15.48
N TRP A 626 -26.10 -12.69 14.27
CA TRP A 626 -27.51 -12.64 13.91
C TRP A 626 -28.14 -14.05 13.91
N LEU A 627 -27.49 -15.06 13.33
CA LEU A 627 -27.94 -16.45 13.36
C LEU A 627 -28.02 -16.98 14.80
N HIS A 628 -26.99 -16.75 15.63
CA HIS A 628 -27.01 -17.08 17.05
C HIS A 628 -28.15 -16.37 17.78
N SER A 629 -28.42 -15.11 17.46
CA SER A 629 -29.55 -14.35 18.02
C SER A 629 -30.91 -14.91 17.57
N SER A 630 -31.04 -15.34 16.31
CA SER A 630 -32.24 -16.00 15.77
C SER A 630 -32.48 -17.34 16.44
N TYR A 631 -31.47 -18.20 16.50
CA TYR A 631 -31.55 -19.49 17.19
C TYR A 631 -31.84 -19.34 18.69
N LEU A 632 -31.30 -18.32 19.36
CA LEU A 632 -31.65 -18.01 20.75
C LEU A 632 -33.09 -17.50 20.92
N ALA A 633 -33.66 -16.83 19.91
CA ALA A 633 -35.06 -16.42 19.91
C ALA A 633 -36.00 -17.62 19.66
N GLU A 634 -35.68 -18.45 18.68
CA GLU A 634 -36.39 -19.71 18.40
C GLU A 634 -36.34 -20.66 19.60
N LEU A 635 -35.17 -20.82 20.23
CA LEU A 635 -35.01 -21.65 21.44
C LEU A 635 -35.86 -21.11 22.60
N LYS A 636 -35.91 -19.80 22.82
CA LYS A 636 -36.78 -19.19 23.86
C LYS A 636 -38.27 -19.35 23.57
N GLU A 637 -38.69 -19.27 22.30
CA GLU A 637 -40.08 -19.50 21.94
C GLU A 637 -40.44 -21.00 22.08
N ASN A 638 -39.54 -21.91 21.73
CA ASN A 638 -39.69 -23.35 22.00
C ASN A 638 -39.71 -23.67 23.51
N GLU A 639 -38.87 -23.03 24.33
CA GLU A 639 -38.92 -23.11 25.80
C GLU A 639 -40.26 -22.62 26.34
N LYS A 640 -40.77 -21.49 25.83
CA LYS A 640 -42.09 -20.96 26.18
C LYS A 640 -43.22 -21.91 25.78
N GLN A 641 -43.19 -22.48 24.58
CA GLN A 641 -44.17 -23.49 24.16
C GLN A 641 -44.10 -24.75 25.03
N ASN A 642 -42.89 -25.21 25.41
CA ASN A 642 -42.72 -26.31 26.35
C ASN A 642 -43.28 -25.99 27.74
N LEU A 643 -43.11 -24.76 28.25
CA LEU A 643 -43.74 -24.31 29.49
C LEU A 643 -45.27 -24.29 29.37
N GLU A 644 -45.83 -23.82 28.26
CA GLU A 644 -47.27 -23.88 27.99
C GLU A 644 -47.79 -25.33 27.91
N TYR A 645 -47.04 -26.25 27.32
CA TYR A 645 -47.39 -27.68 27.30
C TYR A 645 -47.30 -28.31 28.70
N ILE A 646 -46.29 -27.95 29.50
CA ILE A 646 -46.16 -28.38 30.90
C ILE A 646 -47.34 -27.87 31.73
N ASP A 647 -47.79 -26.63 31.53
CA ASP A 647 -48.94 -26.09 32.25
C ASP A 647 -50.27 -26.69 31.77
N LYS A 648 -50.43 -26.95 30.46
CA LYS A 648 -51.55 -27.76 29.92
C LYS A 648 -51.56 -29.17 30.52
N LEU A 649 -50.40 -29.82 30.67
CA LEU A 649 -50.28 -31.12 31.34
C LEU A 649 -50.59 -31.06 32.83
N LYS A 650 -50.24 -29.99 33.55
CA LYS A 650 -50.65 -29.78 34.95
C LYS A 650 -52.18 -29.62 35.06
N LEU A 651 -52.79 -28.82 34.17
CA LEU A 651 -54.25 -28.66 34.12
C LEU A 651 -54.93 -30.01 33.86
N LEU A 652 -54.56 -30.73 32.78
CA LEU A 652 -55.10 -32.06 32.49
C LEU A 652 -54.88 -33.07 33.63
N LYS A 653 -53.77 -32.98 34.37
CA LYS A 653 -53.50 -33.83 35.54
C LYS A 653 -54.35 -33.45 36.75
N ASN A 654 -54.67 -32.17 36.93
CA ASN A 654 -55.62 -31.71 37.93
C ASN A 654 -57.04 -32.14 37.56
N ASP A 655 -57.48 -31.92 36.33
CA ASP A 655 -58.78 -32.36 35.80
C ASP A 655 -58.94 -33.88 35.96
N LEU A 656 -57.90 -34.67 35.64
CA LEU A 656 -57.89 -36.12 35.85
C LEU A 656 -57.98 -36.48 37.34
N ASN A 657 -57.35 -35.72 38.24
CA ASN A 657 -57.49 -35.92 39.68
C ASN A 657 -58.88 -35.53 40.18
N GLU A 658 -59.51 -34.48 39.65
CA GLU A 658 -60.89 -34.09 39.98
C GLU A 658 -61.90 -35.13 39.48
N ILE A 659 -61.73 -35.63 38.25
CA ILE A 659 -62.50 -36.77 37.70
C ILE A 659 -62.27 -38.02 38.54
N LYS A 660 -61.05 -38.29 39.00
CA LYS A 660 -60.73 -39.42 39.89
C LYS A 660 -61.36 -39.26 41.28
N ASN A 661 -61.38 -38.05 41.83
CA ASN A 661 -62.01 -37.76 43.12
C ASN A 661 -63.53 -37.90 43.02
N THR A 662 -64.16 -37.30 42.01
CA THR A 662 -65.61 -37.44 41.77
C THR A 662 -65.99 -38.90 41.44
N TYR A 663 -65.15 -39.66 40.73
CA TYR A 663 -65.32 -41.10 40.56
C TYR A 663 -65.25 -41.85 41.90
N ASN A 664 -64.27 -41.55 42.75
CA ASN A 664 -64.16 -42.14 44.08
C ASN A 664 -65.37 -41.80 44.97
N GLU A 665 -65.86 -40.55 44.92
CA GLU A 665 -67.09 -40.12 45.60
C GLU A 665 -68.30 -40.90 45.10
N LYS A 666 -68.46 -41.05 43.78
CA LYS A 666 -69.54 -41.87 43.20
C LYS A 666 -69.41 -43.36 43.53
N GLN A 667 -68.19 -43.87 43.67
CA GLN A 667 -67.94 -45.24 44.13
C GLN A 667 -68.28 -45.40 45.62
N LEU A 668 -68.01 -44.39 46.47
CA LEU A 668 -68.43 -44.37 47.87
C LEU A 668 -69.95 -44.24 48.02
N GLU A 669 -70.60 -43.39 47.21
CA GLU A 669 -72.06 -43.30 47.12
C GLU A 669 -72.65 -44.67 46.72
N SER A 670 -72.14 -45.31 45.67
CA SER A 670 -72.55 -46.65 45.24
C SER A 670 -72.42 -47.65 46.38
N LYS A 671 -71.24 -47.76 47.02
CA LYS A 671 -71.03 -48.65 48.18
C LYS A 671 -71.99 -48.35 49.34
N SER A 672 -72.37 -47.09 49.55
CA SER A 672 -73.37 -46.71 50.56
C SER A 672 -74.79 -47.14 50.18
N TRP A 673 -75.11 -47.16 48.88
CA TRP A 673 -76.37 -47.70 48.37
C TRP A 673 -76.39 -49.22 48.41
N ASP A 674 -75.29 -49.88 48.05
CA ASP A 674 -75.12 -51.33 48.18
C ASP A 674 -75.30 -51.77 49.64
N ALA A 675 -74.71 -51.04 50.60
CA ALA A 675 -74.91 -51.29 52.04
C ALA A 675 -76.38 -51.08 52.49
N LYS A 676 -77.08 -50.06 51.97
CA LYS A 676 -78.53 -49.86 52.23
C LYS A 676 -79.39 -50.97 51.62
N VAL A 677 -79.04 -51.44 50.42
CA VAL A 677 -79.72 -52.56 49.76
C VAL A 677 -79.48 -53.85 50.55
N GLN A 678 -78.26 -54.08 51.02
CA GLN A 678 -77.92 -55.22 51.88
C GLN A 678 -78.73 -55.18 53.18
N LEU A 679 -78.79 -54.03 53.87
CA LEU A 679 -79.64 -53.85 55.06
C LEU A 679 -81.14 -54.09 54.76
N LEU A 680 -81.65 -53.70 53.59
CA LEU A 680 -83.03 -54.00 53.19
C LEU A 680 -83.25 -55.48 52.88
N VAL A 681 -82.25 -56.17 52.33
CA VAL A 681 -82.25 -57.63 52.13
C VAL A 681 -82.21 -58.35 53.47
N ASP A 682 -81.39 -57.89 54.41
CA ASP A 682 -81.26 -58.47 55.75
C ASP A 682 -82.53 -58.22 56.57
N ILE A 683 -83.13 -57.02 56.52
CA ILE A 683 -84.46 -56.73 57.11
C ILE A 683 -85.55 -57.60 56.45
N LYS A 684 -85.51 -57.80 55.13
CA LYS A 684 -86.46 -58.69 54.43
C LYS A 684 -86.27 -60.15 54.86
N ASN A 685 -85.05 -60.59 55.12
CA ASN A 685 -84.76 -61.91 55.63
C ASN A 685 -85.18 -62.04 57.11
N GLU A 686 -84.99 -61.01 57.95
CA GLU A 686 -85.55 -60.96 59.31
C GLU A 686 -87.08 -61.00 59.32
N ILE A 687 -87.75 -60.28 58.41
CA ILE A 687 -89.21 -60.33 58.28
C ILE A 687 -89.65 -61.75 57.91
N LYS A 688 -88.99 -62.39 56.94
CA LYS A 688 -89.24 -63.80 56.59
C LYS A 688 -88.97 -64.76 57.75
N ASN A 689 -87.96 -64.50 58.57
CA ASN A 689 -87.66 -65.32 59.74
C ASN A 689 -88.73 -65.12 60.83
N LYS A 690 -89.22 -63.90 61.03
CA LYS A 690 -90.35 -63.57 61.93
C LYS A 690 -91.70 -64.06 61.37
N GLU A 691 -91.83 -64.28 60.07
CA GLU A 691 -92.95 -65.01 59.44
C GLU A 691 -92.92 -66.53 59.74
N GLY A 692 -91.83 -67.06 60.31
CA GLY A 692 -91.69 -68.47 60.68
C GLY A 692 -92.44 -68.89 61.96
N ASP A 693 -92.70 -67.98 62.89
CA ASP A 693 -93.28 -68.26 64.21
C ASP A 693 -94.83 -68.19 64.24
N LEU A 694 -95.50 -68.47 63.11
CA LEU A 694 -96.96 -68.30 62.92
C LEU A 694 -97.80 -69.58 63.12
N GLY A 695 -97.33 -70.51 63.96
CA GLY A 695 -98.03 -71.77 64.26
C GLY A 695 -99.45 -71.61 64.83
N ASP A 696 -99.74 -70.50 65.52
CA ASP A 696 -101.02 -70.25 66.18
C ASP A 696 -102.20 -70.04 65.20
N ILE A 697 -101.94 -69.52 64.00
CA ILE A 697 -103.00 -69.26 63.01
C ILE A 697 -103.56 -70.57 62.45
N ASP A 698 -102.71 -71.57 62.19
CA ASP A 698 -103.16 -72.86 61.70
C ASP A 698 -103.73 -73.74 62.82
N ALA A 699 -103.28 -73.57 64.07
CA ALA A 699 -103.93 -74.15 65.24
C ALA A 699 -105.39 -73.66 65.40
N MET A 700 -105.64 -72.34 65.26
CA MET A 700 -107.00 -71.79 65.28
C MET A 700 -107.89 -72.34 64.15
N LYS A 701 -107.36 -72.52 62.93
CA LYS A 701 -108.14 -73.09 61.81
C LYS A 701 -108.58 -74.53 62.07
N HIS A 702 -107.74 -75.36 62.67
CA HIS A 702 -108.09 -76.74 62.99
C HIS A 702 -109.16 -76.84 64.09
N GLU A 703 -109.17 -75.93 65.06
CA GLU A 703 -110.21 -75.92 66.11
C GLU A 703 -111.58 -75.45 65.59
N ILE A 704 -111.59 -74.43 64.71
CA ILE A 704 -112.81 -74.00 64.00
C ILE A 704 -113.40 -75.17 63.20
N HIS A 705 -112.57 -75.98 62.55
CA HIS A 705 -113.04 -77.15 61.80
C HIS A 705 -113.60 -78.26 62.71
N ARG A 706 -113.00 -78.52 63.89
CA ARG A 706 -113.55 -79.45 64.90
C ARG A 706 -114.94 -79.04 65.39
N MET A 707 -115.17 -77.76 65.65
CA MET A 707 -116.49 -77.28 66.10
C MET A 707 -117.57 -77.42 65.00
N GLN A 708 -117.23 -77.17 63.73
CA GLN A 708 -118.14 -77.35 62.59
C GLN A 708 -118.60 -78.81 62.41
N ILE A 709 -117.72 -79.78 62.67
CA ILE A 709 -118.06 -81.21 62.61
C ILE A 709 -119.06 -81.59 63.70
N ARG A 710 -118.94 -81.01 64.91
CA ARG A 710 -119.85 -81.26 66.04
C ARG A 710 -121.26 -80.69 65.78
N GLU A 711 -121.36 -79.54 65.12
CA GLU A 711 -122.65 -78.95 64.68
C GLU A 711 -123.38 -79.85 63.67
N SER A 712 -122.64 -80.46 62.73
CA SER A 712 -123.17 -81.37 61.70
C SER A 712 -123.80 -82.63 62.29
N GLN A 713 -123.25 -83.16 63.39
CA GLN A 713 -123.76 -84.36 64.07
C GLN A 713 -125.07 -84.07 64.83
N LEU A 714 -125.17 -82.93 65.52
CA LEU A 714 -126.41 -82.48 66.20
C LEU A 714 -127.57 -82.25 65.22
N LYS A 715 -127.29 -81.79 63.99
CA LYS A 715 -128.31 -81.64 62.93
C LYS A 715 -128.83 -82.97 62.36
N LYS A 716 -128.19 -84.11 62.63
CA LYS A 716 -128.66 -85.44 62.19
C LYS A 716 -129.60 -86.12 63.18
N THR A 717 -129.41 -85.93 64.49
CA THR A 717 -130.31 -86.50 65.51
C THR A 717 -131.67 -85.79 65.54
N LEU A 718 -131.67 -84.46 65.41
CA LEU A 718 -132.91 -83.66 65.41
C LEU A 718 -133.83 -83.99 64.22
N LYS A 719 -133.27 -84.34 63.05
CA LYS A 719 -134.03 -84.75 61.86
C LYS A 719 -134.82 -86.05 62.03
N LYS A 720 -134.39 -86.99 62.89
CA LYS A 720 -135.09 -88.27 63.09
C LYS A 720 -136.36 -88.18 63.93
N ILE A 721 -136.44 -87.21 64.85
CA ILE A 721 -137.63 -86.99 65.68
C ILE A 721 -138.65 -86.11 64.94
N MET A 722 -138.17 -85.27 64.03
CA MET A 722 -139.01 -84.41 63.20
C MET A 722 -139.83 -85.22 62.18
N THR A 723 -139.24 -86.23 61.53
CA THR A 723 -139.93 -87.06 60.52
C THR A 723 -141.17 -87.80 61.02
N ASP A 724 -141.19 -88.23 62.29
CA ASP A 724 -142.30 -89.02 62.84
C ASP A 724 -143.49 -88.14 63.29
N LEU A 725 -143.24 -86.87 63.64
CA LEU A 725 -144.29 -85.88 63.90
C LEU A 725 -144.75 -85.15 62.62
N GLU A 726 -143.87 -85.00 61.63
CA GLU A 726 -144.18 -84.43 60.32
C GLU A 726 -145.24 -85.24 59.56
N LEU A 727 -145.26 -86.57 59.66
CA LEU A 727 -146.25 -87.41 58.96
C LEU A 727 -147.72 -87.11 59.30
N SER A 728 -148.00 -86.59 60.51
CA SER A 728 -149.37 -86.25 60.93
C SER A 728 -149.71 -84.75 60.77
N ILE A 729 -148.71 -83.86 60.85
CA ILE A 729 -148.90 -82.40 60.74
C ILE A 729 -148.80 -81.92 59.28
N SER A 730 -148.09 -82.66 58.42
CA SER A 730 -147.92 -82.36 56.99
C SER A 730 -149.22 -82.26 56.19
N ARG A 731 -150.34 -82.85 56.65
CA ARG A 731 -151.65 -82.65 55.98
C ARG A 731 -152.32 -81.31 56.27
N ARG A 732 -151.97 -80.61 57.35
CA ARG A 732 -152.62 -79.33 57.76
C ARG A 732 -151.71 -78.10 57.61
N ALA A 733 -150.38 -78.26 57.66
CA ALA A 733 -149.42 -77.16 57.47
C ALA A 733 -149.17 -76.76 56.00
N ILE A 734 -149.38 -77.68 55.04
CA ILE A 734 -149.08 -77.46 53.60
C ILE A 734 -149.98 -76.37 52.95
N ILE A 735 -151.11 -76.04 53.56
CA ILE A 735 -152.05 -75.02 53.03
C ILE A 735 -151.59 -73.60 53.39
N TYR A 736 -151.08 -73.36 54.59
CA TYR A 736 -150.72 -72.00 55.06
C TYR A 736 -149.37 -71.53 54.50
N ASN A 737 -148.38 -72.43 54.39
CA ASN A 737 -147.01 -72.09 53.99
C ASN A 737 -146.81 -71.87 52.47
N LYS A 738 -147.87 -71.91 51.65
CA LYS A 738 -147.78 -71.71 50.19
C LYS A 738 -147.78 -70.24 49.73
N VAL A 739 -148.14 -69.29 50.61
CA VAL A 739 -148.34 -67.87 50.22
C VAL A 739 -147.14 -66.97 50.58
N ALA A 740 -146.44 -67.23 51.69
CA ALA A 740 -145.44 -66.29 52.24
C ALA A 740 -143.99 -66.45 51.72
N ALA A 741 -143.73 -67.38 50.79
CA ALA A 741 -142.37 -67.79 50.41
C ALA A 741 -141.92 -67.32 49.01
N LYS A 742 -142.21 -66.05 48.66
CA LYS A 742 -141.64 -65.37 47.48
C LYS A 742 -141.17 -63.95 47.83
N ASP A 743 -140.14 -63.51 47.10
CA ASP A 743 -139.72 -62.12 46.91
C ASP A 743 -138.86 -61.43 48.00
N ILE A 744 -137.76 -62.09 48.40
CA ILE A 744 -136.50 -61.39 48.75
C ILE A 744 -135.45 -61.66 47.67
N ARG A 745 -135.29 -60.76 46.67
CA ARG A 745 -134.06 -60.56 45.84
C ARG A 745 -134.18 -59.47 44.74
N LEU A 746 -133.47 -58.34 44.87
CA LEU A 746 -132.35 -57.86 43.97
C LEU A 746 -132.11 -56.32 43.88
N LYS A 747 -130.84 -55.91 44.15
CA LYS A 747 -130.07 -54.68 43.69
C LYS A 747 -130.49 -53.27 44.22
N GLY A 748 -129.60 -52.28 44.48
CA GLY A 748 -128.13 -52.27 44.68
C GLY A 748 -127.38 -50.92 44.41
N LYS A 749 -126.36 -50.59 45.24
CA LYS A 749 -125.18 -49.64 45.10
C LYS A 749 -125.32 -48.11 45.29
N ASN A 750 -124.41 -47.54 46.11
CA ASN A 750 -123.44 -46.45 45.76
C ASN A 750 -122.52 -46.06 46.95
N GLU A 751 -121.18 -45.95 46.75
CA GLU A 751 -120.30 -45.05 47.56
C GLU A 751 -118.81 -45.00 47.12
N THR A 752 -118.26 -46.02 46.44
CA THR A 752 -116.80 -46.13 46.23
C THR A 752 -116.17 -45.18 45.19
N LYS A 753 -116.94 -44.44 44.38
CA LYS A 753 -116.38 -43.62 43.27
C LYS A 753 -115.57 -42.39 43.70
N GLN A 754 -115.93 -41.74 44.82
CA GLN A 754 -115.41 -40.39 45.12
C GLN A 754 -113.97 -40.37 45.65
N LYS A 755 -113.51 -41.46 46.29
CA LYS A 755 -112.11 -41.61 46.76
C LYS A 755 -111.12 -41.87 45.62
N PHE A 756 -111.56 -42.46 44.50
CA PHE A 756 -110.69 -42.69 43.35
C PHE A 756 -110.39 -41.42 42.55
N LEU A 757 -111.37 -40.52 42.37
CA LEU A 757 -111.17 -39.27 41.62
C LEU A 757 -110.07 -38.39 42.24
N LYS A 758 -110.05 -38.22 43.57
CA LYS A 758 -109.00 -37.43 44.25
C LYS A 758 -107.59 -38.04 44.11
N LYS A 759 -107.46 -39.37 44.02
CA LYS A 759 -106.18 -40.02 43.69
C LYS A 759 -105.80 -39.83 42.23
N LEU A 760 -106.77 -39.83 41.32
CA LEU A 760 -106.57 -39.63 39.88
C LEU A 760 -106.07 -38.21 39.58
N ASP A 761 -106.60 -37.19 40.27
CA ASP A 761 -106.16 -35.81 40.10
C ASP A 761 -104.78 -35.53 40.72
N HIS A 762 -104.42 -36.19 41.83
CA HIS A 762 -103.05 -36.11 42.36
C HIS A 762 -102.05 -36.72 41.36
N LEU A 763 -102.33 -37.92 40.84
CA LEU A 763 -101.51 -38.57 39.81
C LEU A 763 -101.42 -37.72 38.52
N ARG A 764 -102.47 -36.98 38.15
CA ARG A 764 -102.41 -36.01 37.03
C ARG A 764 -101.49 -34.82 37.32
N MET A 765 -101.45 -34.33 38.56
CA MET A 765 -100.51 -33.28 38.97
C MET A 765 -99.06 -33.79 38.94
N ASP A 766 -98.84 -35.00 39.45
CA ASP A 766 -97.51 -35.64 39.47
C ASP A 766 -97.02 -35.94 38.03
N ILE A 767 -97.90 -36.44 37.15
CA ILE A 767 -97.62 -36.59 35.70
C ILE A 767 -97.32 -35.23 35.05
N LYS A 768 -97.97 -34.13 35.46
CA LYS A 768 -97.68 -32.78 34.93
C LYS A 768 -96.32 -32.26 35.39
N ASN A 769 -95.91 -32.56 36.63
CA ASN A 769 -94.59 -32.22 37.15
C ASN A 769 -93.50 -33.05 36.45
N ILE A 770 -93.66 -34.38 36.36
CA ILE A 770 -92.77 -35.26 35.59
C ILE A 770 -92.68 -34.79 34.14
N LYS A 771 -93.79 -34.42 33.48
CA LYS A 771 -93.78 -33.91 32.10
C LYS A 771 -93.07 -32.55 31.96
N ASN A 772 -93.00 -31.75 33.02
CA ASN A 772 -92.21 -30.51 33.04
C ASN A 772 -90.73 -30.79 33.32
N GLU A 773 -90.40 -31.83 34.08
CA GLU A 773 -89.02 -32.30 34.27
C GLU A 773 -88.49 -32.99 33.02
N CYS A 774 -89.25 -33.86 32.36
CA CYS A 774 -88.95 -34.37 31.02
C CYS A 774 -88.65 -33.23 30.05
N LYS A 775 -89.48 -32.18 30.00
CA LYS A 775 -89.20 -30.98 29.16
C LYS A 775 -87.94 -30.20 29.53
N LYS A 776 -87.46 -30.30 30.78
CA LYS A 776 -86.15 -29.74 31.18
C LYS A 776 -85.03 -30.67 30.73
N PHE A 777 -85.20 -31.99 30.92
CA PHE A 777 -84.26 -33.00 30.46
C PHE A 777 -84.13 -33.01 28.94
N ASP A 778 -85.22 -32.85 28.18
CA ASP A 778 -85.24 -32.71 26.72
C ASP A 778 -84.45 -31.47 26.26
N ARG A 779 -84.52 -30.36 27.01
CA ARG A 779 -83.71 -29.16 26.74
C ARG A 779 -82.24 -29.43 26.98
N THR A 780 -81.87 -29.93 28.16
CA THR A 780 -80.48 -30.28 28.45
C THR A 780 -79.95 -31.38 27.54
N PHE A 781 -80.80 -32.29 27.05
CA PHE A 781 -80.44 -33.31 26.08
C PHE A 781 -80.18 -32.71 24.70
N ASN A 782 -81.01 -31.75 24.24
CA ASN A 782 -80.77 -31.01 23.01
C ASN A 782 -79.51 -30.14 23.10
N ASP A 783 -79.26 -29.50 24.25
CA ASP A 783 -78.04 -28.72 24.50
C ASP A 783 -76.81 -29.64 24.47
N LEU A 784 -76.83 -30.77 25.21
CA LEU A 784 -75.76 -31.78 25.17
C LEU A 784 -75.61 -32.44 23.78
N GLN A 785 -76.67 -32.55 22.99
CA GLN A 785 -76.62 -33.08 21.62
C GLN A 785 -76.08 -32.04 20.63
N PHE A 786 -76.26 -30.75 20.89
CA PHE A 786 -75.58 -29.66 20.19
C PHE A 786 -74.09 -29.66 20.52
N ASP A 787 -73.72 -29.71 21.80
CA ASP A 787 -72.32 -29.82 22.25
C ASP A 787 -71.65 -31.08 21.69
N LYS A 788 -72.36 -32.22 21.65
CA LYS A 788 -71.89 -33.45 21.02
C LYS A 788 -71.64 -33.26 19.52
N LYS A 789 -72.53 -32.58 18.79
CA LYS A 789 -72.31 -32.25 17.37
C LYS A 789 -71.15 -31.29 17.16
N GLU A 790 -70.97 -30.31 18.04
CA GLU A 790 -69.84 -29.39 17.96
C GLU A 790 -68.52 -30.13 18.22
N LEU A 791 -68.49 -31.03 19.21
CA LEU A 791 -67.36 -31.93 19.47
C LEU A 791 -67.12 -32.90 18.32
N GLU A 792 -68.17 -33.51 17.74
CA GLU A 792 -68.05 -34.35 16.54
C GLU A 792 -67.47 -33.55 15.36
N SER A 793 -67.87 -32.29 15.16
CA SER A 793 -67.32 -31.42 14.11
C SER A 793 -65.84 -31.04 14.34
N LYS A 794 -65.44 -30.86 15.60
CA LYS A 794 -64.04 -30.65 16.00
C LYS A 794 -63.22 -31.93 15.84
N LEU A 795 -63.81 -33.08 16.15
CA LEU A 795 -63.17 -34.40 16.03
C LEU A 795 -63.02 -34.79 14.55
N THR A 796 -64.00 -34.51 13.68
CA THR A 796 -63.83 -34.66 12.23
C THR A 796 -62.76 -33.71 11.67
N CYS A 797 -62.75 -32.43 12.08
CA CYS A 797 -61.71 -31.49 11.65
C CYS A 797 -60.29 -31.89 12.14
N LEU A 798 -60.16 -32.46 13.33
CA LEU A 798 -58.90 -33.06 13.80
C LEU A 798 -58.56 -34.35 13.05
N ASN A 799 -59.56 -35.19 12.73
CA ASN A 799 -59.39 -36.39 11.93
C ASN A 799 -58.95 -36.05 10.49
N ASP A 800 -59.47 -34.98 9.90
CA ASP A 800 -59.07 -34.48 8.58
C ASP A 800 -57.62 -33.96 8.59
N LYS A 801 -57.18 -33.30 9.68
CA LYS A 801 -55.77 -32.94 9.90
C LYS A 801 -54.88 -34.16 10.11
N ILE A 802 -55.35 -35.17 10.83
CA ILE A 802 -54.65 -36.45 11.00
C ILE A 802 -54.56 -37.20 9.67
N ASN A 803 -55.61 -37.19 8.85
CA ASN A 803 -55.63 -37.76 7.51
C ASN A 803 -54.70 -36.99 6.55
N TYR A 804 -54.59 -35.66 6.69
CA TYR A 804 -53.62 -34.86 5.95
C TYR A 804 -52.18 -35.24 6.34
N VAL A 805 -51.87 -35.29 7.63
CA VAL A 805 -50.55 -35.72 8.13
C VAL A 805 -50.25 -37.18 7.77
N HIS A 806 -51.24 -38.08 7.74
CA HIS A 806 -51.08 -39.45 7.26
C HIS A 806 -50.85 -39.51 5.74
N LYS A 807 -51.44 -38.62 4.94
CA LYS A 807 -51.09 -38.48 3.52
C LYS A 807 -49.65 -38.00 3.36
N ASP A 808 -49.24 -36.94 4.05
CA ASP A 808 -47.85 -36.45 4.03
C ASP A 808 -46.85 -37.56 4.43
N ILE A 809 -47.17 -38.35 5.46
CA ILE A 809 -46.36 -39.50 5.90
C ILE A 809 -46.34 -40.62 4.84
N ASN A 810 -47.47 -40.91 4.19
CA ASN A 810 -47.53 -41.93 3.15
C ASN A 810 -46.78 -41.48 1.89
N GLU A 811 -46.90 -40.23 1.46
CA GLU A 811 -46.11 -39.64 0.37
C GLU A 811 -44.62 -39.66 0.70
N LEU A 812 -44.22 -39.37 1.95
CA LEU A 812 -42.84 -39.50 2.42
C LEU A 812 -42.35 -40.96 2.39
N ASN A 813 -43.18 -41.92 2.81
CA ASN A 813 -42.86 -43.34 2.77
C ASN A 813 -42.74 -43.85 1.34
N GLU A 814 -43.66 -43.51 0.44
CA GLU A 814 -43.57 -43.81 -0.99
C GLU A 814 -42.27 -43.25 -1.58
N ASN A 815 -41.92 -41.98 -1.28
CA ASN A 815 -40.64 -41.40 -1.72
C ASN A 815 -39.41 -42.14 -1.16
N ILE A 816 -39.45 -42.63 0.09
CA ILE A 816 -38.38 -43.44 0.71
C ILE A 816 -38.29 -44.83 0.04
N GLU A 817 -39.42 -45.46 -0.24
CA GLU A 817 -39.48 -46.75 -0.92
C GLU A 817 -38.97 -46.66 -2.36
N ASP A 818 -39.37 -45.61 -3.07
CA ASP A 818 -39.03 -45.35 -4.47
C ASP A 818 -37.54 -44.99 -4.63
N THR A 819 -36.98 -44.20 -3.70
CA THR A 819 -35.52 -43.97 -3.62
C THR A 819 -34.76 -45.21 -3.17
N GLY A 820 -35.33 -46.05 -2.31
CA GLY A 820 -34.82 -47.37 -1.94
C GLY A 820 -34.72 -48.32 -3.14
N ALA A 821 -35.77 -48.42 -3.94
CA ALA A 821 -35.82 -49.21 -5.17
C ALA A 821 -34.79 -48.73 -6.20
N LYS A 822 -34.69 -47.41 -6.42
CA LYS A 822 -33.67 -46.80 -7.30
C LYS A 822 -32.25 -47.11 -6.81
N LYS A 823 -31.99 -47.02 -5.49
CA LYS A 823 -30.69 -47.38 -4.89
C LYS A 823 -30.35 -48.86 -5.09
N LEU A 824 -31.31 -49.77 -4.90
CA LEU A 824 -31.10 -51.20 -5.12
C LEU A 824 -30.83 -51.52 -6.60
N LYS A 825 -31.59 -50.93 -7.53
CA LYS A 825 -31.39 -51.06 -8.98
C LYS A 825 -29.98 -50.62 -9.40
N ASN A 826 -29.49 -49.52 -8.83
CA ASN A 826 -28.12 -49.05 -9.06
C ASN A 826 -27.07 -50.01 -8.49
N ILE A 827 -27.30 -50.61 -7.31
CA ILE A 827 -26.40 -51.62 -6.73
C ILE A 827 -26.38 -52.90 -7.58
N HIS A 828 -27.53 -53.38 -8.05
CA HIS A 828 -27.58 -54.54 -8.96
C HIS A 828 -26.90 -54.25 -10.30
N LYS A 829 -27.13 -53.08 -10.91
CA LYS A 829 -26.43 -52.68 -12.15
C LYS A 829 -24.92 -52.53 -11.95
N LEU A 830 -24.48 -52.07 -10.78
CA LEU A 830 -23.05 -52.03 -10.41
C LEU A 830 -22.47 -53.45 -10.26
N SER A 831 -23.17 -54.33 -9.53
CA SER A 831 -22.73 -55.72 -9.31
C SER A 831 -22.69 -56.52 -10.61
N TYR A 832 -23.68 -56.35 -11.48
CA TYR A 832 -23.67 -56.93 -12.84
C TYR A 832 -22.47 -56.43 -13.63
N LYS A 833 -22.22 -55.11 -13.69
CA LYS A 833 -21.04 -54.55 -14.37
C LYS A 833 -19.71 -55.03 -13.77
N GLN A 834 -19.62 -55.19 -12.45
CA GLN A 834 -18.43 -55.74 -11.80
C GLN A 834 -18.21 -57.22 -12.13
N ASN A 835 -19.26 -58.03 -12.20
CA ASN A 835 -19.17 -59.43 -12.58
C ASN A 835 -18.91 -59.60 -14.08
N TYR A 836 -19.48 -58.72 -14.92
CA TYR A 836 -19.17 -58.65 -16.35
C TYR A 836 -17.73 -58.21 -16.62
N LEU A 837 -17.19 -57.26 -15.84
CA LEU A 837 -15.76 -56.92 -15.89
C LEU A 837 -14.89 -58.11 -15.48
N LYS A 838 -15.21 -58.84 -14.39
CA LYS A 838 -14.50 -60.07 -14.03
C LYS A 838 -14.58 -61.13 -15.13
N PHE A 839 -15.72 -61.29 -15.79
CA PHE A 839 -15.88 -62.17 -16.95
C PHE A 839 -14.99 -61.75 -18.12
N LEU A 840 -14.96 -60.45 -18.46
CA LEU A 840 -14.06 -59.91 -19.49
C LEU A 840 -12.58 -60.09 -19.11
N ASP A 841 -12.23 -59.96 -17.83
CA ASP A 841 -10.89 -60.24 -17.32
C ASP A 841 -10.55 -61.74 -17.42
N GLU A 842 -11.49 -62.65 -17.13
CA GLU A 842 -11.29 -64.11 -17.29
C GLU A 842 -11.18 -64.54 -18.76
N VAL A 843 -11.86 -63.83 -19.66
CA VAL A 843 -11.73 -63.98 -21.12
C VAL A 843 -10.38 -63.43 -21.61
N ASN A 844 -9.98 -62.22 -21.20
CA ASN A 844 -8.67 -61.63 -21.52
C ASN A 844 -7.50 -62.48 -20.99
N ASN A 845 -7.67 -63.08 -19.81
CA ASN A 845 -6.69 -64.01 -19.23
C ASN A 845 -6.76 -65.44 -19.81
N GLY A 846 -7.60 -65.68 -20.83
CA GLY A 846 -7.67 -66.95 -21.57
C GLY A 846 -8.18 -68.16 -20.77
N LYS A 847 -8.77 -67.94 -19.59
CA LYS A 847 -9.22 -69.02 -18.69
C LYS A 847 -10.69 -69.41 -18.90
N TYR A 848 -11.48 -68.53 -19.54
CA TYR A 848 -12.87 -68.82 -19.82
C TYR A 848 -13.05 -69.86 -20.94
N ARG A 849 -13.77 -70.95 -20.66
CA ARG A 849 -14.19 -71.94 -21.67
C ARG A 849 -15.58 -71.60 -22.18
N LEU A 850 -15.70 -71.31 -23.48
CA LEU A 850 -16.97 -71.24 -24.19
C LEU A 850 -17.73 -72.57 -24.06
N PHE A 851 -18.80 -72.58 -23.26
CA PHE A 851 -19.68 -73.74 -23.08
C PHE A 851 -20.53 -74.05 -24.33
N ILE A 852 -20.77 -73.06 -25.19
CA ILE A 852 -21.46 -73.20 -26.47
C ILE A 852 -20.54 -72.69 -27.59
N LYS A 853 -20.33 -73.49 -28.64
CA LYS A 853 -19.41 -73.17 -29.75
C LYS A 853 -20.10 -72.70 -31.04
N ASN A 854 -21.42 -72.82 -31.14
CA ASN A 854 -22.19 -72.39 -32.30
C ASN A 854 -23.07 -71.19 -31.94
N GLU A 855 -22.93 -70.09 -32.66
CA GLU A 855 -23.68 -68.84 -32.47
C GLU A 855 -25.20 -69.06 -32.57
N SER A 856 -25.67 -69.93 -33.47
CA SER A 856 -27.10 -70.29 -33.56
C SER A 856 -27.63 -70.95 -32.28
N LYS A 857 -26.87 -71.85 -31.64
CA LYS A 857 -27.27 -72.48 -30.37
C LYS A 857 -27.15 -71.52 -29.18
N MET A 858 -26.19 -70.61 -29.23
CA MET A 858 -26.09 -69.52 -28.26
C MET A 858 -27.32 -68.61 -28.36
N ASN A 859 -27.75 -68.25 -29.57
CA ASN A 859 -28.99 -67.47 -29.78
C ASN A 859 -30.25 -68.25 -29.39
N GLU A 860 -30.31 -69.56 -29.61
CA GLU A 860 -31.43 -70.40 -29.13
C GLU A 860 -31.49 -70.46 -27.59
N GLU A 861 -30.37 -70.66 -26.89
CA GLU A 861 -30.34 -70.60 -25.43
C GLU A 861 -30.58 -69.18 -24.89
N PHE A 862 -30.07 -68.14 -25.56
CA PHE A 862 -30.32 -66.74 -25.19
C PHE A 862 -31.80 -66.40 -25.35
N VAL A 863 -32.45 -66.84 -26.43
CA VAL A 863 -33.91 -66.70 -26.63
C VAL A 863 -34.69 -67.56 -25.64
N ALA A 864 -34.18 -68.73 -25.21
CA ALA A 864 -34.82 -69.55 -24.20
C ALA A 864 -34.74 -68.91 -22.79
N GLU A 865 -33.58 -68.39 -22.38
CA GLU A 865 -33.41 -67.64 -21.14
C GLU A 865 -34.16 -66.30 -21.18
N TRP A 866 -34.19 -65.61 -22.32
CA TRP A 866 -34.97 -64.38 -22.48
C TRP A 866 -36.47 -64.65 -22.41
N LYS A 867 -36.96 -65.77 -22.96
CA LYS A 867 -38.33 -66.25 -22.74
C LYS A 867 -38.60 -66.57 -21.28
N LYS A 868 -37.72 -67.30 -20.59
CA LYS A 868 -37.86 -67.54 -19.14
C LYS A 868 -37.88 -66.24 -18.34
N ASN A 869 -37.07 -65.25 -18.70
CA ASN A 869 -37.08 -63.94 -18.03
C ASN A 869 -38.39 -63.18 -18.32
N ALA A 870 -38.88 -63.21 -19.57
CA ALA A 870 -40.18 -62.63 -19.92
C ALA A 870 -41.36 -63.33 -19.23
N ASP A 871 -41.34 -64.67 -19.13
CA ASP A 871 -42.32 -65.46 -18.39
C ASP A 871 -42.25 -65.14 -16.89
N LEU A 872 -41.06 -65.00 -16.31
CA LEU A 872 -40.87 -64.57 -14.92
C LEU A 872 -41.34 -63.14 -14.67
N ILE A 873 -41.10 -62.21 -15.61
CA ILE A 873 -41.65 -60.85 -15.55
C ILE A 873 -43.18 -60.91 -15.60
N SER A 874 -43.77 -61.68 -16.52
CA SER A 874 -45.23 -61.86 -16.61
C SER A 874 -45.84 -62.50 -15.35
N ILE A 875 -45.15 -63.45 -14.72
CA ILE A 875 -45.56 -64.05 -13.44
C ILE A 875 -45.47 -63.03 -12.31
N VAL A 876 -44.42 -62.20 -12.26
CA VAL A 876 -44.25 -61.15 -11.24
C VAL A 876 -45.25 -60.01 -11.45
N GLU A 877 -45.62 -59.68 -12.68
CA GLU A 877 -46.71 -58.74 -13.00
C GLU A 877 -48.08 -59.32 -12.63
N GLY A 878 -48.31 -60.63 -12.83
CA GLY A 878 -49.48 -61.35 -12.31
C GLY A 878 -49.56 -61.28 -10.78
N LEU A 879 -48.46 -61.61 -10.09
CA LEU A 879 -48.37 -61.54 -8.63
C LEU A 879 -48.57 -60.12 -8.07
N LYS A 880 -48.17 -59.07 -8.82
CA LYS A 880 -48.46 -57.66 -8.45
C LYS A 880 -49.97 -57.39 -8.42
N ASN A 881 -50.72 -57.96 -9.36
CA ASN A 881 -52.18 -57.83 -9.41
C ASN A 881 -52.87 -58.70 -8.36
N ASP A 882 -52.38 -59.92 -8.12
CA ASP A 882 -52.96 -60.86 -7.15
C ASP A 882 -52.69 -60.47 -5.69
N PHE A 883 -51.54 -59.84 -5.40
CA PHE A 883 -51.09 -59.50 -4.05
C PHE A 883 -50.66 -58.02 -3.89
N PRO A 884 -51.59 -57.05 -4.01
CA PRO A 884 -51.28 -55.62 -3.90
C PRO A 884 -50.66 -55.22 -2.54
N TYR A 885 -50.89 -55.99 -1.48
CA TYR A 885 -50.29 -55.76 -0.15
C TYR A 885 -48.76 -55.95 -0.11
N PHE A 886 -48.17 -56.59 -1.13
CA PHE A 886 -46.72 -56.79 -1.24
C PHE A 886 -46.10 -55.96 -2.38
N ASP A 887 -46.78 -54.92 -2.87
CA ASP A 887 -46.34 -54.21 -4.08
C ASP A 887 -44.89 -53.69 -3.98
N PHE A 888 -44.45 -53.15 -2.83
CA PHE A 888 -43.05 -52.78 -2.62
C PHE A 888 -42.06 -53.93 -2.92
N GLN A 889 -42.38 -55.14 -2.45
CA GLN A 889 -41.49 -56.31 -2.56
C GLN A 889 -41.53 -56.93 -3.95
N ILE A 890 -42.70 -56.89 -4.61
CA ILE A 890 -42.93 -57.39 -5.97
C ILE A 890 -42.36 -56.41 -7.00
N THR A 891 -42.60 -55.10 -6.85
CA THR A 891 -41.99 -54.03 -7.65
C THR A 891 -40.46 -53.97 -7.44
N ARG A 892 -39.94 -54.37 -6.27
CA ARG A 892 -38.49 -54.59 -6.05
C ARG A 892 -37.95 -55.75 -6.88
N LEU A 893 -38.66 -56.89 -6.94
CA LEU A 893 -38.27 -58.04 -7.78
C LEU A 893 -38.35 -57.71 -9.27
N LEU A 894 -39.44 -57.06 -9.71
CA LEU A 894 -39.64 -56.62 -11.08
C LEU A 894 -38.54 -55.66 -11.57
N ASN A 895 -38.14 -54.69 -10.73
CA ASN A 895 -37.02 -53.78 -11.03
C ASN A 895 -35.65 -54.47 -11.11
N ILE A 896 -35.46 -55.62 -10.45
CA ILE A 896 -34.25 -56.42 -10.55
C ILE A 896 -34.25 -57.22 -11.86
N LEU A 897 -35.36 -57.88 -12.21
CA LEU A 897 -35.50 -58.65 -13.46
C LEU A 897 -35.35 -57.75 -14.70
N GLN A 898 -36.00 -56.58 -14.71
CA GLN A 898 -35.85 -55.57 -15.77
C GLN A 898 -34.48 -54.87 -15.82
N SER A 899 -33.62 -55.05 -14.81
CA SER A 899 -32.28 -54.42 -14.82
C SER A 899 -31.26 -55.13 -15.73
N VAL A 900 -31.62 -56.31 -16.25
CA VAL A 900 -30.79 -57.15 -17.12
C VAL A 900 -30.86 -56.70 -18.59
N ASP A 901 -31.95 -56.04 -19.02
CA ASP A 901 -32.18 -55.63 -20.42
C ASP A 901 -31.54 -54.27 -20.80
N SER A 902 -30.39 -53.86 -20.22
CA SER A 902 -29.64 -52.65 -20.67
C SER A 902 -28.14 -52.56 -20.33
#